data_AF-A0A496VX44-F1
#
_entry.id   AF-A0A496VX44-F1
#
_cell.length_a   1.000
_cell.length_b   1.000
_cell.length_c   1.000
_cell.angle_alpha   90.00
_cell.angle_beta   90.00
_cell.angle_gamma   90.00
#
_symmetry.space_group_name_H-M   'P 1'
#
loop_
_entity.id
_entity.type
_entity.pdbx_description
1 polymer ?
#
loop_
_entity_poly.entity_id
_entity_poly.type
_entity_poly.pdbx_seq_one_letter_code
_entity_poly.pdbx_strand_id
1 'polypeptide(L)'
;MLPKTTTLFLSLLLISTIHANAAKKPAIQIIAEDEYGLTLELTLPPFEIETRQTIAQSCDSIVMPTWAKTLKPGYPELPMTSVLIQVPPNGDITTQVIEMQDEILQNVELCPASYQLSVISYQLKNDEASQREAFFPNALLKLEAPGILRGVPVSRLRIFPFQWHPATQALRYVTQIVFQVEFENPIPPTLRKRAVQKPDLSDVYDSVLQTTLLNYTMPASRQTRSEVHRAVPKRLSKQNDALRIEITEAAIYKLSYQDLVDAGLQPQWMKPEHLHLFNQGQEVAIQVISESPFQPGDEIRFYAKGIDNAFTDINVYWLYWRKKGFGKRMAQLDGSVTAEGEKTEAFFERLHFENNQSFWLETPNAPEQDYWFWQRQNAGETKEYTLKVPSPASEPNDVTVRVNFQGRSTAPPHPNHHTVITLNGSVIGEAFWDGDLPYTQEMRVDSELLFEGNNTLTVEMPGDTGAVVDVIYLNWIEIDYWRDFKAVKNRLAFNITANEKKSVTIHGITQSDMLIYDITVPYEVAEISHFTVTGEKRDYQATFETPFMASEKHYLISTRGQIKSPPHITPVQPTQLKSLKNAADYILITAKALIPAVEPLGALRRQQGLRVKLVSVEDIYNEFNHGLFDPAAIKTFLQYAYHHWNSPAPTYVFLVGDANINYKNKRAKKGNQVPAHLSGSWEGLTPDDNWYVSVDGDDRLPDMFIGRIPGHDLETVTALINKIIRFEQSTHDNPDRVLLVADNHSEFEELNDGLSDDLPAKFQADKIYLRSYLEGVDKKERETKIAQATQDIIASFNQGVMISNYIGHGVMDRWSQSKGLFKPDDVHNLNNEEQLAFALMLTCINGYFVNANKYSFAEEFLLAPGGAIGAFAPSNVSYTWEDAILGHEIFASIFERGNRILGAITTEAKIAAYEQGASQNVLQMFTLFGDPAISLKSW
;
A
#
# COMPACT_ATOMS: atom_id res chain seq x y z
N MET A 1 61.71 51.32 -44.25
CA MET A 1 62.73 50.26 -44.25
C MET A 1 62.26 49.15 -43.30
N LEU A 2 62.06 47.95 -43.85
CA LEU A 2 61.94 46.64 -43.19
C LEU A 2 63.37 46.01 -43.13
N PRO A 3 63.68 44.84 -42.49
CA PRO A 3 62.78 43.75 -42.02
C PRO A 3 63.17 42.93 -40.73
N LYS A 4 62.28 41.95 -40.41
CA LYS A 4 62.44 40.63 -39.69
C LYS A 4 62.49 40.62 -38.15
N THR A 5 61.81 39.74 -37.39
CA THR A 5 60.83 38.64 -37.63
C THR A 5 60.32 38.20 -36.25
N THR A 6 59.01 38.12 -36.02
CA THR A 6 58.44 37.31 -34.93
C THR A 6 57.21 36.58 -35.48
N THR A 7 57.28 35.26 -35.50
CA THR A 7 56.24 34.35 -35.99
C THR A 7 55.26 34.06 -34.85
N LEU A 8 53.99 34.43 -35.02
CA LEU A 8 52.88 34.01 -34.15
C LEU A 8 52.10 32.91 -34.89
N PHE A 9 52.07 31.69 -34.34
CA PHE A 9 51.27 30.59 -34.86
C PHE A 9 49.81 30.80 -34.42
N LEU A 10 48.92 31.00 -35.39
CA LEU A 10 47.47 30.99 -35.20
C LEU A 10 46.98 29.60 -35.61
N SER A 11 46.67 28.74 -34.65
CA SER A 11 46.03 27.44 -34.90
C SER A 11 44.51 27.65 -35.00
N LEU A 12 44.00 27.66 -36.24
CA LEU A 12 42.58 27.54 -36.56
C LEU A 12 42.14 26.10 -36.25
N LEU A 13 41.34 25.89 -35.20
CA LEU A 13 40.63 24.62 -34.99
C LEU A 13 39.33 24.67 -35.78
N LEU A 14 39.30 24.04 -36.96
CA LEU A 14 38.06 23.66 -37.63
C LEU A 14 37.47 22.46 -36.89
N ILE A 15 36.44 22.68 -36.07
CA ILE A 15 35.56 21.61 -35.61
C ILE A 15 34.50 21.42 -36.69
N SER A 16 34.67 20.41 -37.53
CA SER A 16 33.62 19.93 -38.42
C SER A 16 32.70 18.99 -37.62
N THR A 17 31.57 19.49 -37.13
CA THR A 17 30.47 18.65 -36.63
C THR A 17 29.68 18.13 -37.84
N ILE A 18 30.06 16.96 -38.34
CA ILE A 18 29.17 16.18 -39.21
C ILE A 18 28.15 15.51 -38.29
N HIS A 19 26.96 16.11 -38.18
CA HIS A 19 25.78 15.41 -37.65
C HIS A 19 25.30 14.41 -38.70
N ALA A 20 25.92 13.23 -38.72
CA ALA A 20 25.33 12.07 -39.37
C ALA A 20 24.27 11.51 -38.42
N ASN A 21 23.03 11.53 -38.87
CA ASN A 21 21.89 10.86 -38.24
C ASN A 21 22.09 9.34 -38.38
N ALA A 22 23.04 8.78 -37.63
CA ALA A 22 23.22 7.36 -37.47
C ALA A 22 22.21 6.91 -36.40
N ALA A 23 21.31 6.00 -36.75
CA ALA A 23 20.46 5.34 -35.76
C ALA A 23 21.34 4.85 -34.60
N LYS A 24 21.12 5.38 -33.38
CA LYS A 24 21.81 4.93 -32.17
C LYS A 24 21.59 3.42 -32.06
N LYS A 25 22.66 2.64 -32.23
CA LYS A 25 22.58 1.19 -31.98
C LYS A 25 22.24 0.99 -30.50
N PRO A 26 21.30 0.09 -30.15
CA PRO A 26 21.03 -0.23 -28.76
C PRO A 26 22.28 -0.82 -28.11
N ALA A 27 22.51 -0.49 -26.84
CA ALA A 27 23.70 -0.91 -26.10
C ALA A 27 23.78 -2.44 -25.91
N ILE A 28 22.62 -3.12 -25.88
CA ILE A 28 22.49 -4.58 -25.78
C ILE A 28 21.79 -5.11 -27.02
N GLN A 29 22.31 -6.19 -27.60
CA GLN A 29 21.74 -6.84 -28.79
C GLN A 29 21.74 -8.36 -28.66
N ILE A 30 20.69 -9.00 -29.16
CA ILE A 30 20.67 -10.46 -29.39
C ILE A 30 21.50 -10.74 -30.65
N ILE A 31 22.59 -11.50 -30.50
CA ILE A 31 23.42 -11.95 -31.63
C ILE A 31 23.06 -13.38 -32.09
N ALA A 32 22.49 -14.19 -31.19
CA ALA A 32 21.89 -15.49 -31.52
C ALA A 32 20.76 -15.82 -30.53
N GLU A 33 19.74 -16.52 -31.01
CA GLU A 33 18.60 -16.98 -30.22
C GLU A 33 18.12 -18.33 -30.77
N ASP A 34 17.90 -19.27 -29.87
CA ASP A 34 17.16 -20.50 -30.14
C ASP A 34 16.24 -20.84 -28.95
N GLU A 35 15.60 -22.00 -28.98
CA GLU A 35 14.66 -22.40 -27.92
C GLU A 35 15.35 -22.67 -26.57
N TYR A 36 16.67 -22.90 -26.54
CA TYR A 36 17.47 -23.23 -25.36
C TYR A 36 18.36 -22.09 -24.87
N GLY A 37 18.38 -20.94 -25.53
CA GLY A 37 19.16 -19.83 -25.01
C GLY A 37 19.22 -18.59 -25.89
N LEU A 38 19.83 -17.56 -25.29
CA LEU A 38 20.12 -16.28 -25.92
C LEU A 38 21.63 -16.04 -25.85
N THR A 39 22.23 -15.58 -26.95
CA THR A 39 23.56 -14.98 -26.92
C THR A 39 23.40 -13.47 -27.11
N LEU A 40 23.92 -12.73 -26.14
CA LEU A 40 23.77 -11.28 -26.01
C LEU A 40 25.13 -10.61 -26.09
N GLU A 41 25.18 -9.45 -26.73
CA GLU A 41 26.33 -8.57 -26.78
C GLU A 41 25.97 -7.22 -26.15
N LEU A 42 26.78 -6.76 -25.20
CA LEU A 42 26.77 -5.38 -24.70
C LEU A 42 28.01 -4.66 -25.23
N THR A 43 27.79 -3.53 -25.91
CA THR A 43 28.84 -2.55 -26.23
C THR A 43 28.64 -1.32 -25.38
N LEU A 44 29.64 -0.97 -24.56
CA LEU A 44 29.54 0.18 -23.65
C LEU A 44 29.50 1.49 -24.45
N PRO A 45 28.45 2.32 -24.28
CA PRO A 45 28.44 3.66 -24.87
C PRO A 45 29.54 4.56 -24.28
N PRO A 46 29.92 5.65 -24.97
CA PRO A 46 30.78 6.67 -24.39
C PRO A 46 30.23 7.18 -23.05
N PHE A 47 31.11 7.42 -22.09
CA PHE A 47 30.78 7.96 -20.77
C PHE A 47 31.79 9.05 -20.38
N GLU A 48 31.38 9.88 -19.43
CA GLU A 48 32.24 10.91 -18.85
C GLU A 48 32.46 10.64 -17.35
N ILE A 49 33.57 11.13 -16.80
CA ILE A 49 33.83 11.12 -15.36
C ILE A 49 33.90 12.56 -14.90
N GLU A 50 33.02 12.92 -13.97
CA GLU A 50 32.93 14.26 -13.41
C GLU A 50 33.21 14.24 -11.91
N THR A 51 33.93 15.24 -11.42
CA THR A 51 34.14 15.41 -9.97
C THR A 51 32.96 16.16 -9.36
N ARG A 52 32.24 15.49 -8.46
CA ARG A 52 31.13 16.06 -7.67
C ARG A 52 31.62 16.53 -6.30
N GLN A 53 31.01 17.60 -5.81
CA GLN A 53 31.21 18.10 -4.45
C GLN A 53 30.09 17.58 -3.55
N THR A 54 30.41 16.78 -2.54
CA THR A 54 29.44 16.34 -1.51
C THR A 54 29.65 17.11 -0.21
N ILE A 55 28.70 17.01 0.72
CA ILE A 55 28.77 17.64 2.05
C ILE A 55 30.00 17.15 2.84
N ALA A 56 30.49 15.94 2.57
CA ALA A 56 31.61 15.32 3.29
C ALA A 56 32.96 15.43 2.55
N GLN A 57 32.99 15.29 1.21
CA GLN A 57 34.22 15.30 0.40
C GLN A 57 33.96 15.47 -1.12
N SER A 58 35.02 15.74 -1.91
CA SER A 58 34.97 15.60 -3.37
C SER A 58 35.06 14.13 -3.78
N CYS A 59 34.28 13.71 -4.76
CA CYS A 59 34.32 12.35 -5.31
C CYS A 59 34.00 12.36 -6.81
N ASP A 60 34.40 11.32 -7.53
CA ASP A 60 34.16 11.11 -8.95
C ASP A 60 32.81 10.42 -9.17
N SER A 61 32.10 10.83 -10.22
CA SER A 61 30.86 10.22 -10.67
C SER A 61 30.96 9.90 -12.15
N ILE A 62 30.57 8.67 -12.51
CA ILE A 62 30.50 8.24 -13.90
C ILE A 62 29.15 8.70 -14.45
N VAL A 63 29.20 9.58 -15.44
CA VAL A 63 28.03 10.19 -16.04
C VAL A 63 27.65 9.42 -17.30
N MET A 64 26.54 8.69 -17.18
CA MET A 64 25.85 8.02 -18.28
C MET A 64 24.36 8.35 -18.15
N PRO A 65 23.86 9.36 -18.87
CA PRO A 65 22.44 9.69 -18.85
C PRO A 65 21.58 8.47 -19.21
N THR A 66 20.42 8.35 -18.57
CA THR A 66 19.44 7.26 -18.73
C THR A 66 19.94 5.84 -18.40
N TRP A 67 21.13 5.69 -17.83
CA TRP A 67 21.60 4.41 -17.29
C TRP A 67 21.25 4.26 -15.83
N ALA A 68 20.85 3.05 -15.45
CA ALA A 68 20.58 2.74 -14.05
C ALA A 68 21.86 2.74 -13.22
N LYS A 69 21.71 2.84 -11.91
CA LYS A 69 22.83 2.95 -10.97
C LYS A 69 22.75 1.93 -9.84
N THR A 70 23.89 1.52 -9.31
CA THR A 70 23.93 0.71 -8.08
C THR A 70 23.39 1.53 -6.90
N LEU A 71 22.39 0.98 -6.21
CA LEU A 71 21.66 1.68 -5.14
C LEU A 71 22.05 1.27 -3.72
N LYS A 72 23.02 0.35 -3.55
CA LYS A 72 23.33 -0.16 -2.20
C LYS A 72 23.93 0.98 -1.36
N PRO A 73 23.27 1.48 -0.30
CA PRO A 73 23.73 2.66 0.41
C PRO A 73 25.14 2.44 0.98
N GLY A 74 26.01 3.45 0.84
CA GLY A 74 27.41 3.40 1.30
C GLY A 74 28.37 2.58 0.41
N TYR A 75 27.91 2.00 -0.71
CA TYR A 75 28.74 1.40 -1.75
C TYR A 75 28.90 2.39 -2.92
N PRO A 76 29.92 2.27 -3.80
CA PRO A 76 30.08 3.19 -4.92
C PRO A 76 28.85 3.17 -5.85
N GLU A 77 28.44 4.35 -6.30
CA GLU A 77 27.41 4.54 -7.30
C GLU A 77 28.01 4.29 -8.70
N LEU A 78 27.63 3.18 -9.32
CA LEU A 78 28.17 2.71 -10.59
C LEU A 78 27.06 2.54 -11.62
N PRO A 79 27.24 3.01 -12.87
CA PRO A 79 26.29 2.75 -13.94
C PRO A 79 26.16 1.24 -14.20
N MET A 80 24.94 0.82 -14.48
CA MET A 80 24.56 -0.53 -14.84
C MET A 80 23.37 -0.46 -15.79
N THR A 81 23.06 -1.60 -16.39
CA THR A 81 21.85 -1.74 -17.18
C THR A 81 21.25 -3.12 -16.93
N SER A 82 20.03 -3.33 -17.36
CA SER A 82 19.41 -4.64 -17.38
C SER A 82 18.47 -4.79 -18.56
N VAL A 83 18.10 -6.03 -18.81
CA VAL A 83 17.07 -6.41 -19.79
C VAL A 83 16.11 -7.38 -19.14
N LEU A 84 14.86 -7.33 -19.59
CA LEU A 84 13.84 -8.30 -19.20
C LEU A 84 13.69 -9.31 -20.33
N ILE A 85 13.94 -10.57 -20.03
CA ILE A 85 13.89 -11.66 -21.01
C ILE A 85 12.75 -12.62 -20.68
N GLN A 86 12.09 -13.11 -21.71
CA GLN A 86 11.23 -14.27 -21.62
C GLN A 86 12.10 -15.50 -21.36
N VAL A 87 11.70 -16.29 -20.37
CA VAL A 87 12.38 -17.51 -19.94
C VAL A 87 11.42 -18.70 -19.94
N PRO A 88 11.91 -19.96 -19.88
CA PRO A 88 11.05 -21.11 -19.73
C PRO A 88 10.30 -21.09 -18.39
N PRO A 89 9.11 -21.70 -18.30
CA PRO A 89 8.31 -21.72 -17.06
C PRO A 89 8.92 -22.58 -15.94
N ASN A 90 9.82 -23.52 -16.28
CA ASN A 90 10.49 -24.41 -15.33
C ASN A 90 11.91 -24.76 -15.84
N GLY A 91 12.78 -25.18 -14.94
CA GLY A 91 14.17 -25.57 -15.23
C GLY A 91 15.17 -24.48 -14.84
N ASP A 92 16.43 -24.89 -14.71
CA ASP A 92 17.51 -23.97 -14.36
C ASP A 92 17.85 -23.03 -15.53
N ILE A 93 18.23 -21.80 -15.18
CA ILE A 93 18.71 -20.78 -16.11
C ILE A 93 20.10 -20.36 -15.65
N THR A 94 21.08 -20.46 -16.55
CA THR A 94 22.48 -20.13 -16.26
C THR A 94 22.96 -19.01 -17.17
N THR A 95 23.97 -18.26 -16.71
CA THR A 95 24.61 -17.21 -17.49
C THR A 95 26.11 -17.45 -17.57
N GLN A 96 26.68 -17.34 -18.76
CA GLN A 96 28.11 -17.52 -19.00
C GLN A 96 28.67 -16.40 -19.86
N VAL A 97 29.79 -15.80 -19.42
CA VAL A 97 30.56 -14.87 -20.26
C VAL A 97 31.37 -15.67 -21.28
N ILE A 98 31.22 -15.33 -22.56
CA ILE A 98 31.91 -15.97 -23.70
C ILE A 98 33.15 -15.17 -24.08
N GLU A 99 32.99 -13.86 -24.25
CA GLU A 99 34.06 -12.93 -24.62
C GLU A 99 33.89 -11.63 -23.82
N MET A 100 35.00 -11.02 -23.43
CA MET A 100 35.00 -9.74 -22.72
C MET A 100 36.27 -8.95 -23.04
N GLN A 101 36.08 -7.66 -23.29
CA GLN A 101 37.14 -6.66 -23.40
C GLN A 101 36.93 -5.61 -22.30
N ASP A 102 37.98 -5.32 -21.55
CA ASP A 102 37.94 -4.41 -20.40
C ASP A 102 39.18 -3.54 -20.29
N GLU A 103 39.00 -2.38 -19.65
CA GLU A 103 40.05 -1.44 -19.33
C GLU A 103 40.04 -1.11 -17.83
N ILE A 104 41.17 -0.61 -17.32
CA ILE A 104 41.32 -0.25 -15.91
C ILE A 104 41.88 1.18 -15.80
N LEU A 105 41.15 2.03 -15.08
CA LEU A 105 41.60 3.34 -14.63
C LEU A 105 42.05 3.26 -13.17
N GLN A 106 43.08 4.04 -12.83
CA GLN A 106 43.64 4.12 -11.49
C GLN A 106 43.33 5.49 -10.89
N ASN A 107 43.31 5.56 -9.55
CA ASN A 107 43.08 6.78 -8.78
C ASN A 107 41.69 7.40 -9.03
N VAL A 108 40.66 6.57 -9.18
CA VAL A 108 39.26 7.03 -9.28
C VAL A 108 38.60 6.90 -7.91
N GLU A 109 38.10 7.99 -7.35
CA GLU A 109 37.48 8.01 -6.02
C GLU A 109 35.96 8.17 -6.14
N LEU A 110 35.24 7.07 -6.31
CA LEU A 110 33.81 7.14 -6.63
C LEU A 110 32.93 7.63 -5.49
N CYS A 111 31.91 8.41 -5.84
CA CYS A 111 30.86 8.81 -4.92
C CYS A 111 30.08 7.58 -4.41
N PRO A 112 29.78 7.51 -3.10
CA PRO A 112 28.91 6.46 -2.58
C PRO A 112 27.45 6.71 -3.01
N ALA A 113 26.72 5.64 -3.26
CA ALA A 113 25.27 5.66 -3.38
C ALA A 113 24.68 6.25 -2.08
N SER A 114 23.91 7.32 -2.24
CA SER A 114 23.39 8.10 -1.13
C SER A 114 22.27 7.39 -0.35
N TYR A 115 22.15 7.67 0.95
CA TYR A 115 20.92 7.44 1.70
C TYR A 115 19.96 8.60 1.44
N GLN A 116 18.75 8.33 0.97
CA GLN A 116 17.66 9.29 1.11
C GLN A 116 16.94 9.00 2.42
N LEU A 117 17.50 9.51 3.51
CA LEU A 117 16.63 9.79 4.65
C LEU A 117 15.69 10.92 4.21
N SER A 118 14.47 10.89 4.74
CA SER A 118 13.40 11.84 4.48
C SER A 118 13.84 13.29 4.76
N VAL A 119 12.90 14.23 4.76
CA VAL A 119 13.10 15.69 4.92
C VAL A 119 13.97 16.11 6.15
N ILE A 120 14.46 15.17 6.95
CA ILE A 120 15.39 15.34 8.06
C ILE A 120 16.63 14.41 7.87
N SER A 121 17.71 15.01 7.36
CA SER A 121 19.12 14.59 7.39
C SER A 121 19.58 13.38 6.55
N TYR A 122 20.44 13.64 5.56
CA TYR A 122 21.30 12.62 4.92
C TYR A 122 22.32 12.07 5.92
N GLN A 123 22.31 10.77 6.22
CA GLN A 123 23.47 10.10 6.80
C GLN A 123 24.22 9.36 5.71
N LEU A 124 25.36 9.88 5.28
CA LEU A 124 26.34 9.11 4.51
C LEU A 124 27.04 8.17 5.48
N LYS A 125 26.57 6.92 5.62
CA LYS A 125 27.32 5.90 6.34
C LYS A 125 28.32 5.25 5.37
N ASN A 126 29.58 5.67 5.46
CA ASN A 126 30.66 5.33 4.51
C ASN A 126 31.53 4.12 4.96
N ASP A 127 31.14 3.40 6.01
CA ASP A 127 32.11 2.58 6.76
C ASP A 127 32.21 1.09 6.34
N GLU A 128 31.23 0.51 5.64
CA GLU A 128 31.28 -0.92 5.30
C GLU A 128 31.97 -1.25 3.95
N ALA A 129 31.84 -0.40 2.93
CA ALA A 129 32.37 -0.69 1.59
C ALA A 129 33.88 -0.39 1.48
N SER A 130 34.35 0.63 2.19
CA SER A 130 35.75 1.08 2.22
C SER A 130 36.71 0.06 2.85
N GLN A 131 36.20 -0.93 3.59
CA GLN A 131 36.98 -1.96 4.28
C GLN A 131 37.16 -3.28 3.49
N ARG A 132 36.70 -3.34 2.23
CA ARG A 132 36.77 -4.58 1.42
C ARG A 132 37.95 -4.60 0.44
N GLU A 133 38.59 -5.77 0.31
CA GLU A 133 39.68 -6.04 -0.63
C GLU A 133 39.19 -6.76 -1.92
N ALA A 134 38.10 -6.29 -2.53
CA ALA A 134 37.56 -6.88 -3.77
C ALA A 134 36.84 -5.85 -4.64
N PHE A 135 36.73 -6.15 -5.94
CA PHE A 135 35.92 -5.39 -6.88
C PHE A 135 34.42 -5.48 -6.52
N PHE A 136 33.73 -4.33 -6.58
CA PHE A 136 32.28 -4.22 -6.44
C PHE A 136 31.65 -3.59 -7.69
N PRO A 137 30.51 -4.11 -8.18
CA PRO A 137 29.94 -5.41 -7.85
C PRO A 137 30.89 -6.55 -8.22
N ASN A 138 30.80 -7.70 -7.55
CA ASN A 138 31.70 -8.83 -7.78
C ASN A 138 31.35 -9.64 -9.05
N ALA A 139 30.08 -9.64 -9.45
CA ALA A 139 29.60 -10.30 -10.66
C ALA A 139 29.31 -9.26 -11.76
N LEU A 140 29.65 -9.61 -13.01
CA LEU A 140 29.34 -8.81 -14.20
C LEU A 140 27.89 -9.03 -14.67
N LEU A 141 27.35 -10.22 -14.42
CA LEU A 141 26.00 -10.63 -14.79
C LEU A 141 25.28 -11.15 -13.55
N LYS A 142 24.03 -10.76 -13.36
CA LYS A 142 23.18 -11.29 -12.30
C LYS A 142 21.76 -11.49 -12.83
N LEU A 143 21.34 -12.75 -12.88
CA LEU A 143 19.96 -13.11 -13.14
C LEU A 143 19.13 -12.99 -11.86
N GLU A 144 18.02 -12.26 -11.90
CA GLU A 144 17.08 -12.17 -10.78
C GLU A 144 16.07 -13.34 -10.79
N ALA A 145 15.38 -13.54 -9.67
CA ALA A 145 14.37 -14.59 -9.57
C ALA A 145 13.30 -14.43 -10.68
N PRO A 146 12.88 -15.52 -11.34
CA PRO A 146 11.83 -15.45 -12.35
C PRO A 146 10.51 -14.91 -11.78
N GLY A 147 9.81 -14.11 -12.57
CA GLY A 147 8.44 -13.66 -12.36
C GLY A 147 7.53 -14.02 -13.53
N ILE A 148 6.29 -13.54 -13.52
CA ILE A 148 5.31 -13.74 -14.59
C ILE A 148 4.74 -12.38 -14.98
N LEU A 149 4.83 -12.05 -16.27
CA LEU A 149 4.21 -10.87 -16.86
C LEU A 149 3.07 -11.29 -17.78
N ARG A 150 1.84 -11.19 -17.28
CA ARG A 150 0.60 -11.53 -17.98
C ARG A 150 0.65 -12.90 -18.66
N GLY A 151 1.05 -13.92 -17.91
CA GLY A 151 1.20 -15.31 -18.35
C GLY A 151 2.51 -15.64 -19.07
N VAL A 152 3.42 -14.68 -19.23
CA VAL A 152 4.76 -14.87 -19.80
C VAL A 152 5.77 -14.99 -18.67
N PRO A 153 6.46 -16.13 -18.47
CA PRO A 153 7.55 -16.22 -17.52
C PRO A 153 8.71 -15.32 -17.95
N VAL A 154 9.19 -14.49 -17.04
CA VAL A 154 10.24 -13.49 -17.31
C VAL A 154 11.30 -13.52 -16.24
N SER A 155 12.52 -13.12 -16.57
CA SER A 155 13.57 -12.83 -15.59
C SER A 155 14.35 -11.59 -16.00
N ARG A 156 14.73 -10.78 -15.01
CA ARG A 156 15.56 -9.60 -15.23
C ARG A 156 17.03 -9.97 -15.13
N LEU A 157 17.78 -9.70 -16.19
CA LEU A 157 19.22 -9.91 -16.25
C LEU A 157 19.95 -8.58 -16.08
N ARG A 158 20.67 -8.42 -14.96
CA ARG A 158 21.48 -7.24 -14.65
C ARG A 158 22.90 -7.38 -15.13
N ILE A 159 23.40 -6.32 -15.73
CA ILE A 159 24.72 -6.25 -16.36
C ILE A 159 25.48 -5.08 -15.74
N PHE A 160 26.64 -5.37 -15.16
CA PHE A 160 27.49 -4.42 -14.44
C PHE A 160 28.78 -4.20 -15.22
N PRO A 161 28.81 -3.26 -16.19
CA PRO A 161 30.01 -3.03 -16.97
C PRO A 161 31.10 -2.33 -16.16
N PHE A 162 30.78 -1.69 -15.03
CA PHE A 162 31.76 -1.04 -14.17
C PHE A 162 31.92 -1.81 -12.85
N GLN A 163 33.17 -1.98 -12.42
CA GLN A 163 33.53 -2.55 -11.14
C GLN A 163 34.61 -1.69 -10.48
N TRP A 164 34.48 -1.37 -9.20
CA TRP A 164 35.43 -0.53 -8.47
C TRP A 164 36.06 -1.27 -7.28
N HIS A 165 37.36 -1.07 -7.09
CA HIS A 165 38.13 -1.67 -6.01
C HIS A 165 38.55 -0.61 -4.97
N PRO A 166 38.00 -0.63 -3.73
CA PRO A 166 38.21 0.46 -2.77
C PRO A 166 39.67 0.66 -2.36
N ALA A 167 40.39 -0.43 -2.05
CA ALA A 167 41.75 -0.32 -1.51
C ALA A 167 42.80 0.20 -2.51
N THR A 168 42.54 0.05 -3.81
CA THR A 168 43.46 0.44 -4.89
C THR A 168 42.93 1.61 -5.71
N GLN A 169 41.69 2.05 -5.47
CA GLN A 169 40.98 3.05 -6.27
C GLN A 169 41.00 2.73 -7.78
N ALA A 170 40.97 1.43 -8.10
CA ALA A 170 40.96 0.95 -9.48
C ALA A 170 39.52 0.81 -9.97
N LEU A 171 39.17 1.51 -11.04
CA LEU A 171 37.91 1.36 -11.77
C LEU A 171 38.15 0.49 -13.00
N ARG A 172 37.59 -0.72 -13.00
CA ARG A 172 37.51 -1.59 -14.16
C ARG A 172 36.22 -1.29 -14.92
N TYR A 173 36.28 -1.13 -16.24
CA TYR A 173 35.08 -1.08 -17.07
C TYR A 173 35.19 -1.95 -18.32
N VAL A 174 34.08 -2.58 -18.67
CA VAL A 174 33.95 -3.48 -19.80
C VAL A 174 33.53 -2.68 -21.03
N THR A 175 34.38 -2.63 -22.05
CA THR A 175 34.07 -1.94 -23.32
C THR A 175 33.15 -2.78 -24.21
N GLN A 176 33.31 -4.10 -24.18
CA GLN A 176 32.49 -5.06 -24.91
C GLN A 176 32.39 -6.37 -24.13
N ILE A 177 31.20 -6.96 -24.05
CA ILE A 177 30.99 -8.29 -23.46
C ILE A 177 29.95 -9.08 -24.25
N VAL A 178 30.31 -10.32 -24.58
CA VAL A 178 29.43 -11.31 -25.18
C VAL A 178 29.17 -12.40 -24.14
N PHE A 179 27.91 -12.69 -23.88
CA PHE A 179 27.51 -13.68 -22.89
C PHE A 179 26.29 -14.46 -23.35
N GLN A 180 26.15 -15.67 -22.83
CA GLN A 180 25.07 -16.57 -23.13
C GLN A 180 24.17 -16.73 -21.90
N VAL A 181 22.87 -16.75 -22.13
CA VAL A 181 21.84 -17.19 -21.18
C VAL A 181 21.36 -18.54 -21.68
N GLU A 182 21.58 -19.59 -20.90
CA GLU A 182 21.20 -20.95 -21.25
C GLU A 182 20.00 -21.40 -20.42
N PHE A 183 19.13 -22.15 -21.08
CA PHE A 183 17.91 -22.69 -20.54
C PHE A 183 18.01 -24.23 -20.50
N GLU A 184 17.78 -24.83 -19.34
CA GLU A 184 17.69 -26.30 -19.23
C GLU A 184 16.54 -26.86 -20.08
N ASN A 185 15.41 -26.15 -20.08
CA ASN A 185 14.21 -26.51 -20.84
C ASN A 185 13.96 -25.50 -21.97
N PRO A 186 13.36 -25.91 -23.09
CA PRO A 186 13.11 -25.00 -24.20
C PRO A 186 12.00 -24.00 -23.85
N ILE A 187 12.11 -22.76 -24.36
CA ILE A 187 10.98 -21.82 -24.41
C ILE A 187 9.91 -22.41 -25.33
N PRO A 188 8.64 -22.52 -24.90
CA PRO A 188 7.56 -23.04 -25.75
C PRO A 188 7.46 -22.26 -27.08
N PRO A 189 7.36 -22.93 -28.24
CA PRO A 189 7.43 -22.26 -29.54
C PRO A 189 6.27 -21.27 -29.75
N THR A 190 6.60 -20.02 -30.05
CA THR A 190 5.64 -19.00 -30.51
C THR A 190 5.40 -19.17 -32.02
N LEU A 191 4.14 -19.37 -32.42
CA LEU A 191 3.78 -19.50 -33.84
C LEU A 191 3.98 -18.16 -34.58
N ARG A 192 4.89 -18.13 -35.57
CA ARG A 192 5.25 -16.94 -36.34
C ARG A 192 4.17 -16.50 -37.35
N LYS A 193 3.90 -15.18 -37.33
CA LYS A 193 3.47 -14.21 -38.38
C LYS A 193 2.07 -13.58 -38.25
N ARG A 194 2.07 -12.26 -38.00
CA ARG A 194 1.55 -11.22 -38.92
C ARG A 194 2.11 -9.84 -38.53
N ALA A 195 2.23 -8.94 -39.50
CA ALA A 195 2.64 -7.55 -39.25
C ALA A 195 1.64 -6.86 -38.31
N VAL A 196 2.17 -6.19 -37.28
CA VAL A 196 1.40 -5.46 -36.26
C VAL A 196 0.54 -4.39 -36.94
N GLN A 197 -0.78 -4.47 -36.76
CA GLN A 197 -1.68 -3.32 -36.93
C GLN A 197 -1.83 -2.62 -35.58
N LYS A 198 -2.09 -1.30 -35.62
CA LYS A 198 -2.28 -0.40 -34.47
C LYS A 198 -3.04 -1.07 -33.31
N PRO A 199 -2.64 -0.87 -32.04
CA PRO A 199 -3.33 -1.49 -30.91
C PRO A 199 -4.80 -1.06 -30.87
N ASP A 200 -5.70 -2.03 -30.97
CA ASP A 200 -7.12 -1.91 -30.63
C ASP A 200 -7.28 -2.13 -29.11
N LEU A 201 -8.33 -1.58 -28.50
CA LEU A 201 -8.58 -1.59 -27.05
C LEU A 201 -8.54 -3.00 -26.40
N SER A 202 -8.74 -4.07 -27.17
CA SER A 202 -8.72 -5.45 -26.68
C SER A 202 -7.33 -6.09 -26.59
N ASP A 203 -6.33 -5.62 -27.35
CA ASP A 203 -5.00 -6.25 -27.49
C ASP A 203 -3.84 -5.36 -27.02
N VAL A 204 -4.14 -4.24 -26.35
CA VAL A 204 -3.16 -3.20 -25.95
C VAL A 204 -2.04 -3.72 -25.04
N TYR A 205 -2.29 -4.75 -24.23
CA TYR A 205 -1.25 -5.26 -23.33
C TYR A 205 -0.14 -6.01 -24.09
N ASP A 206 -0.46 -6.66 -25.22
CA ASP A 206 0.54 -7.41 -25.97
C ASP A 206 1.59 -6.48 -26.60
N SER A 207 1.26 -5.19 -26.86
CA SER A 207 2.27 -4.22 -27.27
C SER A 207 3.25 -3.90 -26.14
N VAL A 208 2.79 -3.88 -24.88
CA VAL A 208 3.69 -3.71 -23.72
C VAL A 208 4.67 -4.86 -23.64
N LEU A 209 4.20 -6.12 -23.76
CA LEU A 209 5.08 -7.29 -23.80
C LEU A 209 6.11 -7.19 -24.95
N GLN A 210 5.68 -6.72 -26.12
CA GLN A 210 6.57 -6.58 -27.27
C GLN A 210 7.62 -5.49 -27.10
N THR A 211 7.32 -4.42 -26.37
CA THR A 211 8.24 -3.30 -26.17
C THR A 211 9.18 -3.50 -25.00
N THR A 212 8.77 -4.23 -23.96
CA THR A 212 9.55 -4.36 -22.71
C THR A 212 10.22 -5.72 -22.53
N LEU A 213 10.07 -6.66 -23.47
CA LEU A 213 10.75 -7.95 -23.42
C LEU A 213 11.67 -8.09 -24.62
N LEU A 214 12.95 -8.31 -24.35
CA LEU A 214 13.99 -8.31 -25.36
C LEU A 214 13.80 -9.39 -26.45
N ASN A 215 13.29 -10.57 -26.06
CA ASN A 215 13.12 -11.75 -26.93
C ASN A 215 11.65 -12.19 -27.10
N TYR A 216 10.68 -11.30 -26.92
CA TYR A 216 9.27 -11.66 -27.06
C TYR A 216 8.78 -11.55 -28.51
N THR A 217 8.06 -12.58 -28.97
CA THR A 217 7.35 -12.56 -30.25
C THR A 217 5.87 -12.85 -30.05
N MET A 218 5.01 -11.95 -30.53
CA MET A 218 3.56 -12.12 -30.42
C MET A 218 3.07 -13.40 -31.12
N PRO A 219 2.24 -14.23 -30.45
CA PRO A 219 1.68 -15.44 -31.04
C PRO A 219 0.57 -15.12 -32.07
N ALA A 220 0.54 -15.85 -33.20
CA ALA A 220 -0.37 -15.61 -34.32
C ALA A 220 -1.88 -15.81 -34.04
N SER A 221 -2.26 -16.39 -32.90
CA SER A 221 -3.66 -16.49 -32.45
C SER A 221 -3.75 -16.84 -30.96
N ARG A 222 -4.33 -15.97 -30.13
CA ARG A 222 -4.81 -16.37 -28.79
C ARG A 222 -6.11 -17.16 -28.94
N GLN A 223 -6.02 -18.46 -29.24
CA GLN A 223 -7.11 -19.40 -29.01
C GLN A 223 -6.78 -20.58 -28.10
N THR A 224 -5.55 -20.71 -27.59
CA THR A 224 -5.21 -21.84 -26.72
C THR A 224 -4.54 -21.35 -25.45
N ARG A 225 -5.35 -21.25 -24.39
CA ARG A 225 -4.91 -21.17 -22.99
C ARG A 225 -4.11 -22.42 -22.63
N SER A 226 -3.14 -22.25 -21.74
CA SER A 226 -2.55 -23.33 -20.94
C SER A 226 -3.67 -24.06 -20.18
N GLU A 227 -3.77 -25.37 -20.37
CA GLU A 227 -4.64 -26.25 -19.60
C GLU A 227 -4.06 -26.43 -18.20
N VAL A 228 -4.11 -25.40 -17.35
CA VAL A 228 -3.91 -25.59 -15.92
C VAL A 228 -5.20 -26.23 -15.38
N HIS A 229 -5.04 -27.44 -14.85
CA HIS A 229 -6.07 -28.34 -14.35
C HIS A 229 -7.34 -27.66 -13.82
N ARG A 230 -8.43 -27.82 -14.57
CA ARG A 230 -9.80 -27.54 -14.11
C ARG A 230 -10.21 -28.55 -13.03
N ALA A 231 -9.93 -28.24 -11.77
CA ALA A 231 -10.85 -28.64 -10.71
C ALA A 231 -12.08 -27.73 -10.83
N VAL A 232 -13.13 -28.19 -11.51
CA VAL A 232 -14.45 -27.57 -11.43
C VAL A 232 -14.92 -27.72 -9.99
N PRO A 233 -15.11 -26.64 -9.20
CA PRO A 233 -15.78 -26.78 -7.93
C PRO A 233 -17.19 -27.29 -8.21
N LYS A 234 -17.57 -28.42 -7.60
CA LYS A 234 -18.94 -28.92 -7.62
C LYS A 234 -19.88 -27.79 -7.21
N ARG A 235 -20.85 -27.48 -8.08
CA ARG A 235 -22.07 -26.68 -7.83
C ARG A 235 -21.88 -25.60 -6.76
N LEU A 236 -21.56 -24.37 -7.19
CA LEU A 236 -21.89 -23.19 -6.40
C LEU A 236 -23.37 -23.28 -5.99
N SER A 237 -23.59 -23.25 -4.68
CA SER A 237 -24.89 -23.37 -4.05
C SER A 237 -25.86 -22.35 -4.64
N LYS A 238 -27.15 -22.71 -4.73
CA LYS A 238 -28.18 -21.72 -5.00
C LYS A 238 -28.07 -20.63 -3.93
N GLN A 239 -27.77 -19.41 -4.38
CA GLN A 239 -27.68 -18.20 -3.58
C GLN A 239 -28.94 -18.07 -2.74
N ASN A 240 -28.79 -18.01 -1.43
CA ASN A 240 -29.86 -17.63 -0.52
C ASN A 240 -29.60 -16.18 -0.14
N ASP A 241 -30.68 -15.42 0.01
CA ASP A 241 -30.66 -14.14 0.72
C ASP A 241 -29.95 -14.32 2.07
N ALA A 242 -29.15 -13.32 2.46
CA ALA A 242 -28.43 -13.30 3.72
C ALA A 242 -28.69 -11.99 4.44
N LEU A 243 -28.64 -12.01 5.77
CA LEU A 243 -28.60 -10.80 6.59
C LEU A 243 -27.17 -10.61 7.08
N ARG A 244 -26.57 -9.48 6.68
CA ARG A 244 -25.29 -9.00 7.19
C ARG A 244 -25.52 -8.32 8.53
N ILE A 245 -24.72 -8.68 9.53
CA ILE A 245 -24.82 -8.19 10.90
C ILE A 245 -23.43 -7.67 11.30
N GLU A 246 -23.34 -6.38 11.60
CA GLU A 246 -22.09 -5.74 12.04
C GLU A 246 -21.98 -5.73 13.55
N ILE A 247 -20.81 -6.08 14.08
CA ILE A 247 -20.53 -6.17 15.51
C ILE A 247 -19.21 -5.45 15.81
N THR A 248 -19.22 -4.53 16.78
CA THR A 248 -18.03 -3.76 17.20
C THR A 248 -17.51 -4.14 18.58
N GLU A 249 -18.30 -4.86 19.38
CA GLU A 249 -17.93 -5.21 20.75
C GLU A 249 -18.40 -6.61 21.13
N ALA A 250 -17.67 -7.24 22.05
CA ALA A 250 -18.04 -8.54 22.60
C ALA A 250 -19.32 -8.44 23.45
N ALA A 251 -20.35 -9.22 23.14
CA ALA A 251 -21.56 -9.38 23.95
C ALA A 251 -22.40 -10.58 23.48
N ILE A 252 -23.45 -10.91 24.24
CA ILE A 252 -24.58 -11.66 23.71
C ILE A 252 -25.48 -10.67 22.98
N TYR A 253 -25.78 -10.97 21.72
CA TYR A 253 -26.66 -10.22 20.86
C TYR A 253 -27.99 -10.95 20.67
N LYS A 254 -29.05 -10.19 20.43
CA LYS A 254 -30.35 -10.71 20.00
C LYS A 254 -30.78 -10.11 18.66
N LEU A 255 -31.43 -10.93 17.85
CA LEU A 255 -32.24 -10.53 16.71
C LEU A 255 -33.68 -10.94 16.99
N SER A 256 -34.53 -9.97 17.26
CA SER A 256 -35.96 -10.18 17.45
C SER A 256 -36.68 -10.34 16.11
N TYR A 257 -37.90 -10.88 16.16
CA TYR A 257 -38.82 -10.86 15.01
C TYR A 257 -38.95 -9.46 14.40
N GLN A 258 -39.07 -8.42 15.24
CA GLN A 258 -39.25 -7.05 14.76
C GLN A 258 -37.99 -6.53 14.07
N ASP A 259 -36.78 -6.82 14.57
CA ASP A 259 -35.53 -6.42 13.92
C ASP A 259 -35.44 -6.98 12.49
N LEU A 260 -35.85 -8.23 12.29
CA LEU A 260 -35.87 -8.86 10.97
C LEU A 260 -36.93 -8.24 10.05
N VAL A 261 -38.12 -7.89 10.57
CA VAL A 261 -39.15 -7.17 9.81
C VAL A 261 -38.70 -5.76 9.43
N ASP A 262 -38.08 -5.03 10.35
CA ASP A 262 -37.58 -3.67 10.15
C ASP A 262 -36.42 -3.65 9.13
N ALA A 263 -35.64 -4.74 9.08
CA ALA A 263 -34.66 -4.97 8.01
C ALA A 263 -35.31 -5.32 6.66
N GLY A 264 -36.64 -5.42 6.56
CA GLY A 264 -37.37 -5.73 5.33
C GLY A 264 -37.46 -7.22 5.00
N LEU A 265 -37.15 -8.11 5.95
CA LEU A 265 -37.32 -9.55 5.80
C LEU A 265 -38.75 -9.99 6.15
N GLN A 266 -39.06 -11.26 5.84
CA GLN A 266 -40.35 -11.88 6.16
C GLN A 266 -40.13 -13.10 7.08
N PRO A 267 -39.96 -12.87 8.39
CA PRO A 267 -39.54 -13.92 9.33
C PRO A 267 -40.56 -15.04 9.46
N GLN A 268 -41.85 -14.77 9.21
CA GLN A 268 -42.92 -15.76 9.21
C GLN A 268 -42.72 -16.90 8.20
N TRP A 269 -41.82 -16.73 7.22
CA TRP A 269 -41.45 -17.77 6.24
C TRP A 269 -40.15 -18.49 6.60
N MET A 270 -39.46 -18.04 7.65
CA MET A 270 -38.23 -18.65 8.13
C MET A 270 -38.56 -19.81 9.08
N LYS A 271 -37.87 -20.93 8.90
CA LYS A 271 -37.95 -22.07 9.80
C LYS A 271 -36.88 -21.94 10.88
N PRO A 272 -37.24 -21.86 12.17
CA PRO A 272 -36.29 -21.70 13.27
C PRO A 272 -35.13 -22.69 13.21
N GLU A 273 -35.38 -23.95 12.83
CA GLU A 273 -34.40 -25.02 12.75
C GLU A 273 -33.39 -24.89 11.60
N HIS A 274 -33.68 -24.09 10.57
CA HIS A 274 -32.83 -23.88 9.39
C HIS A 274 -32.13 -22.51 9.36
N LEU A 275 -32.11 -21.82 10.49
CA LEU A 275 -31.32 -20.60 10.69
C LEU A 275 -29.87 -20.96 10.98
N HIS A 276 -28.95 -20.46 10.16
CA HIS A 276 -27.51 -20.62 10.30
C HIS A 276 -26.82 -19.25 10.41
N LEU A 277 -25.94 -19.08 11.39
CA LEU A 277 -25.11 -17.89 11.54
C LEU A 277 -23.66 -18.23 11.21
N PHE A 278 -22.97 -17.40 10.44
CA PHE A 278 -21.56 -17.59 10.11
C PHE A 278 -20.73 -16.36 10.44
N ASN A 279 -19.49 -16.57 10.90
CA ASN A 279 -18.48 -15.54 11.01
C ASN A 279 -17.18 -16.08 10.39
N GLN A 280 -16.60 -15.32 9.46
CA GLN A 280 -15.38 -15.71 8.74
C GLN A 280 -15.42 -17.16 8.18
N GLY A 281 -16.56 -17.54 7.61
CA GLY A 281 -16.78 -18.88 7.03
C GLY A 281 -17.06 -20.00 8.03
N GLN A 282 -16.93 -19.77 9.33
CA GLN A 282 -17.23 -20.75 10.39
C GLN A 282 -18.66 -20.57 10.91
N GLU A 283 -19.38 -21.68 11.10
CA GLU A 283 -20.75 -21.64 11.63
C GLU A 283 -20.75 -21.41 13.13
N VAL A 284 -21.49 -20.39 13.58
CA VAL A 284 -21.63 -19.96 14.97
C VAL A 284 -22.86 -20.60 15.59
N ALA A 285 -22.71 -21.19 16.78
CA ALA A 285 -23.82 -21.70 17.56
C ALA A 285 -24.78 -20.58 17.97
N ILE A 286 -26.07 -20.73 17.64
CA ILE A 286 -27.14 -19.79 18.02
C ILE A 286 -28.13 -20.43 18.98
N GLN A 287 -28.74 -19.64 19.85
CA GLN A 287 -29.94 -20.03 20.57
C GLN A 287 -31.15 -19.44 19.85
N VAL A 288 -32.17 -20.26 19.59
CA VAL A 288 -33.41 -19.79 18.95
C VAL A 288 -34.55 -19.97 19.94
N ILE A 289 -35.12 -18.86 20.38
CA ILE A 289 -36.22 -18.81 21.34
C ILE A 289 -37.47 -18.56 20.51
N SER A 290 -38.14 -19.65 20.14
CA SER A 290 -39.22 -19.62 19.16
C SER A 290 -40.10 -20.86 19.24
N GLU A 291 -41.39 -20.71 18.90
CA GLU A 291 -42.25 -21.80 18.47
C GLU A 291 -42.27 -21.85 16.93
N SER A 292 -42.21 -23.03 16.30
CA SER A 292 -42.13 -23.11 14.83
C SER A 292 -43.51 -22.88 14.18
N PRO A 293 -43.67 -21.95 13.20
CA PRO A 293 -42.66 -21.11 12.53
C PRO A 293 -42.37 -19.78 13.25
N PHE A 294 -41.26 -19.10 12.95
CA PHE A 294 -40.82 -17.88 13.66
C PHE A 294 -41.92 -16.79 13.72
N GLN A 295 -42.38 -16.45 14.93
CA GLN A 295 -43.53 -15.58 15.24
C GLN A 295 -43.14 -14.27 15.94
N PRO A 296 -44.04 -13.27 15.99
CA PRO A 296 -43.85 -12.09 16.85
C PRO A 296 -43.57 -12.47 18.31
N GLY A 297 -42.47 -11.96 18.86
CA GLY A 297 -41.99 -12.28 20.21
C GLY A 297 -40.80 -13.25 20.22
N ASP A 298 -40.54 -13.94 19.11
CA ASP A 298 -39.39 -14.83 18.97
C ASP A 298 -38.08 -14.06 18.77
N GLU A 299 -36.98 -14.68 19.19
CA GLU A 299 -35.65 -14.10 19.04
C GLU A 299 -34.56 -15.15 18.81
N ILE A 300 -33.49 -14.71 18.13
CA ILE A 300 -32.25 -15.46 17.95
C ILE A 300 -31.22 -14.80 18.86
N ARG A 301 -30.56 -15.57 19.74
CA ARG A 301 -29.43 -15.10 20.55
C ARG A 301 -28.12 -15.74 20.11
N PHE A 302 -27.04 -14.95 20.15
CA PHE A 302 -25.72 -15.43 19.81
C PHE A 302 -24.63 -14.61 20.49
N TYR A 303 -23.51 -15.24 20.78
CA TYR A 303 -22.31 -14.51 21.18
C TYR A 303 -21.61 -13.98 19.93
N ALA A 304 -21.21 -12.71 19.97
CA ALA A 304 -20.40 -12.12 18.94
C ALA A 304 -19.41 -11.12 19.55
N LYS A 305 -18.30 -10.93 18.86
CA LYS A 305 -17.28 -9.93 19.19
C LYS A 305 -16.86 -9.15 17.95
N GLY A 306 -16.46 -7.89 18.17
CA GLY A 306 -15.75 -7.10 17.18
C GLY A 306 -14.42 -7.76 16.80
N ILE A 307 -13.76 -7.18 15.81
CA ILE A 307 -12.39 -7.53 15.42
C ILE A 307 -11.50 -6.35 15.79
N ASP A 308 -10.21 -6.57 15.90
CA ASP A 308 -9.26 -5.46 15.97
C ASP A 308 -8.06 -5.80 15.10
N ASN A 309 -7.99 -5.14 13.94
CA ASN A 309 -6.87 -5.23 13.02
C ASN A 309 -6.54 -3.83 12.48
N ALA A 310 -5.56 -3.71 11.58
CA ALA A 310 -5.16 -2.41 11.02
C ALA A 310 -6.28 -1.68 10.26
N PHE A 311 -7.32 -2.41 9.80
CA PHE A 311 -8.29 -1.89 8.84
C PHE A 311 -9.65 -1.56 9.45
N THR A 312 -10.15 -2.36 10.40
CA THR A 312 -11.50 -2.20 10.95
C THR A 312 -11.61 -2.73 12.37
N ASP A 313 -12.55 -2.18 13.13
CA ASP A 313 -13.04 -2.74 14.40
C ASP A 313 -14.40 -3.46 14.25
N ILE A 314 -14.94 -3.49 13.02
CA ILE A 314 -16.23 -4.08 12.69
C ILE A 314 -16.04 -5.52 12.22
N ASN A 315 -16.56 -6.46 13.00
CA ASN A 315 -16.68 -7.85 12.58
C ASN A 315 -18.04 -8.10 11.93
N VAL A 316 -18.11 -9.04 10.99
CA VAL A 316 -19.33 -9.31 10.22
C VAL A 316 -19.81 -10.74 10.42
N TYR A 317 -21.08 -10.85 10.83
CA TYR A 317 -21.80 -12.10 10.97
C TYR A 317 -22.88 -12.19 9.91
N TRP A 318 -23.12 -13.40 9.40
CA TRP A 318 -24.04 -13.66 8.30
C TRP A 318 -25.11 -14.64 8.73
N LEU A 319 -26.36 -14.17 8.83
CA LEU A 319 -27.51 -15.04 9.08
C LEU A 319 -28.11 -15.49 7.74
N TYR A 320 -28.25 -16.81 7.58
CA TYR A 320 -28.89 -17.45 6.43
C TYR A 320 -30.10 -18.26 6.89
N TRP A 321 -31.21 -18.17 6.14
CA TRP A 321 -32.42 -18.98 6.32
C TRP A 321 -32.53 -20.00 5.19
N ARG A 322 -32.01 -21.21 5.42
CA ARG A 322 -31.88 -22.22 4.36
C ARG A 322 -33.14 -23.06 4.21
N LYS A 323 -33.31 -23.68 3.03
CA LYS A 323 -34.42 -24.62 2.79
C LYS A 323 -34.20 -26.00 3.44
N LYS A 324 -32.95 -26.36 3.70
CA LYS A 324 -32.50 -27.65 4.25
C LYS A 324 -31.24 -27.44 5.08
N GLY A 325 -30.99 -28.37 5.99
CA GLY A 325 -29.86 -28.34 6.91
C GLY A 325 -30.27 -27.73 8.24
N PHE A 326 -29.88 -28.38 9.34
CA PHE A 326 -30.08 -27.85 10.67
C PHE A 326 -28.93 -26.88 10.98
N GLY A 327 -29.27 -25.70 11.48
CA GLY A 327 -28.25 -24.78 11.95
C GLY A 327 -27.64 -25.22 13.27
N LYS A 328 -26.40 -24.80 13.52
CA LYS A 328 -25.69 -25.05 14.77
C LYS A 328 -26.44 -24.39 15.93
N ARG A 329 -26.63 -25.12 17.04
CA ARG A 329 -27.33 -24.62 18.24
C ARG A 329 -26.36 -24.57 19.41
N MET A 330 -26.56 -23.60 20.31
CA MET A 330 -25.85 -23.56 21.58
C MET A 330 -26.16 -24.83 22.38
N ALA A 331 -25.13 -25.46 22.92
CA ALA A 331 -25.31 -26.56 23.85
C ALA A 331 -25.80 -26.05 25.21
N GLN A 332 -26.39 -26.94 26.01
CA GLN A 332 -26.72 -26.69 27.41
C GLN A 332 -25.73 -27.49 28.27
N LEU A 333 -25.02 -26.81 29.14
CA LEU A 333 -24.13 -27.42 30.12
C LEU A 333 -24.79 -27.31 31.50
N ASP A 334 -24.61 -28.34 32.33
CA ASP A 334 -25.10 -28.33 33.71
C ASP A 334 -24.11 -27.61 34.62
N GLY A 335 -24.58 -26.59 35.34
CA GLY A 335 -23.82 -25.80 36.31
C GLY A 335 -24.30 -26.02 37.75
N SER A 336 -25.02 -27.11 38.01
CA SER A 336 -25.51 -27.47 39.34
C SER A 336 -24.35 -27.56 40.36
N VAL A 337 -24.58 -27.08 41.60
CA VAL A 337 -23.56 -27.06 42.65
C VAL A 337 -23.60 -28.39 43.40
N THR A 338 -22.62 -29.27 43.19
CA THR A 338 -22.53 -30.58 43.82
C THR A 338 -21.59 -30.63 45.03
N ALA A 339 -20.93 -29.51 45.37
CA ALA A 339 -19.89 -29.39 46.40
C ALA A 339 -18.65 -30.24 46.14
N GLU A 340 -18.44 -30.67 44.88
CA GLU A 340 -17.25 -31.40 44.46
C GLU A 340 -16.15 -30.46 43.92
N GLY A 341 -16.51 -29.24 43.51
CA GLY A 341 -15.56 -28.26 43.00
C GLY A 341 -14.85 -27.48 44.11
N GLU A 342 -13.55 -27.23 43.93
CA GLU A 342 -12.83 -26.32 44.82
C GLU A 342 -13.35 -24.88 44.64
N LYS A 343 -13.56 -24.17 45.75
CA LYS A 343 -14.00 -22.78 45.70
C LYS A 343 -12.91 -21.87 45.16
N THR A 344 -13.30 -20.94 44.31
CA THR A 344 -12.41 -19.89 43.79
C THR A 344 -13.06 -18.53 43.97
N GLU A 345 -12.29 -17.55 44.46
CA GLU A 345 -12.80 -16.22 44.84
C GLU A 345 -12.32 -15.11 43.89
N ALA A 346 -11.25 -15.35 43.13
CA ALA A 346 -10.70 -14.44 42.15
C ALA A 346 -10.19 -15.17 40.89
N PHE A 347 -10.01 -14.43 39.81
CA PHE A 347 -9.43 -14.89 38.56
C PHE A 347 -8.37 -13.92 38.05
N PHE A 348 -7.49 -14.40 37.18
CA PHE A 348 -6.43 -13.59 36.60
C PHE A 348 -6.92 -12.86 35.35
N GLU A 349 -6.81 -11.53 35.31
CA GLU A 349 -7.22 -10.70 34.16
C GLU A 349 -6.04 -9.87 33.63
N ARG A 350 -6.01 -9.71 32.30
CA ARG A 350 -5.19 -8.74 31.59
C ARG A 350 -6.06 -7.62 31.05
N LEU A 351 -5.81 -6.39 31.48
CA LEU A 351 -6.35 -5.19 30.85
C LEU A 351 -5.38 -4.68 29.80
N HIS A 352 -5.89 -4.30 28.64
CA HIS A 352 -5.12 -3.69 27.55
C HIS A 352 -5.70 -2.30 27.25
N PHE A 353 -4.85 -1.27 27.31
CA PHE A 353 -5.19 0.13 27.07
C PHE A 353 -4.36 0.66 25.91
N GLU A 354 -5.03 1.16 24.87
CA GLU A 354 -4.42 1.71 23.67
C GLU A 354 -5.35 2.79 23.10
N ASN A 355 -4.80 3.81 22.45
CA ASN A 355 -5.60 4.86 21.83
C ASN A 355 -4.92 5.47 20.61
N ASN A 356 -5.07 4.87 19.44
CA ASN A 356 -4.34 5.25 18.21
C ASN A 356 -4.65 6.66 17.70
N GLN A 357 -3.92 7.66 18.20
CA GLN A 357 -4.10 9.08 17.87
C GLN A 357 -3.07 9.61 16.87
N SER A 358 -1.88 9.04 16.85
CA SER A 358 -0.76 9.49 16.03
C SER A 358 -0.25 8.35 15.17
N PHE A 359 0.31 8.66 14.02
CA PHE A 359 1.01 7.68 13.19
C PHE A 359 2.40 8.17 12.81
N TRP A 360 3.29 7.24 12.50
CA TRP A 360 4.62 7.54 11.96
C TRP A 360 4.83 6.72 10.69
N LEU A 361 4.93 7.42 9.55
CA LEU A 361 5.00 6.78 8.23
C LEU A 361 6.32 6.06 7.96
N GLU A 362 7.35 6.40 8.72
CA GLU A 362 8.70 5.84 8.57
C GLU A 362 9.00 4.87 9.72
N THR A 363 7.97 4.38 10.43
CA THR A 363 8.19 3.36 11.46
C THR A 363 8.94 2.17 10.85
N PRO A 364 10.07 1.75 11.43
CA PRO A 364 10.82 0.62 10.93
C PRO A 364 9.97 -0.64 10.83
N ASN A 365 10.03 -1.31 9.68
CA ASN A 365 9.26 -2.52 9.37
C ASN A 365 7.73 -2.35 9.37
N ALA A 366 7.21 -1.12 9.22
CA ALA A 366 5.81 -0.95 8.87
C ALA A 366 5.57 -1.39 7.41
N PRO A 367 4.40 -1.98 7.08
CA PRO A 367 3.21 -2.12 7.92
C PRO A 367 3.17 -3.41 8.75
N GLU A 368 4.19 -4.26 8.73
CA GLU A 368 4.25 -5.49 9.55
C GLU A 368 4.31 -5.17 11.04
N GLN A 369 4.98 -4.07 11.40
CA GLN A 369 4.90 -3.44 12.72
C GLN A 369 3.85 -2.34 12.75
N ASP A 370 3.33 -2.09 13.95
CA ASP A 370 2.37 -1.00 14.13
C ASP A 370 3.00 0.34 13.80
N TYR A 371 2.24 1.17 13.10
CA TYR A 371 2.60 2.52 12.74
C TYR A 371 1.60 3.54 13.29
N TRP A 372 0.59 3.06 14.02
CA TRP A 372 -0.30 3.86 14.84
C TRP A 372 0.09 3.74 16.29
N PHE A 373 0.01 4.86 17.00
CA PHE A 373 0.46 4.96 18.38
C PHE A 373 -0.47 5.84 19.19
N TRP A 374 -0.45 5.62 20.50
CA TRP A 374 -1.20 6.44 21.43
C TRP A 374 -0.74 7.90 21.40
N GLN A 375 0.55 8.14 21.64
CA GLN A 375 1.05 9.50 21.77
C GLN A 375 2.55 9.60 21.51
N ARG A 376 2.97 10.62 20.74
CA ARG A 376 4.37 11.02 20.62
C ARG A 376 4.81 11.80 21.86
N GLN A 377 5.99 11.52 22.39
CA GLN A 377 6.61 12.22 23.52
C GLN A 377 8.07 12.56 23.20
N ASN A 378 8.54 13.70 23.71
CA ASN A 378 9.94 14.13 23.61
C ASN A 378 10.59 14.09 25.00
N ALA A 379 11.93 14.03 25.03
CA ALA A 379 12.71 14.35 26.22
C ALA A 379 12.28 15.68 26.88
N GLY A 380 12.22 15.68 28.20
CA GLY A 380 11.72 16.76 29.06
C GLY A 380 10.19 16.77 29.26
N GLU A 381 9.44 15.88 28.60
CA GLU A 381 7.99 15.81 28.76
C GLU A 381 7.54 14.75 29.77
N THR A 382 6.42 15.03 30.45
CA THR A 382 5.68 14.10 31.31
C THR A 382 4.24 13.99 30.81
N LYS A 383 3.70 12.78 30.70
CA LYS A 383 2.32 12.50 30.28
C LYS A 383 1.61 11.59 31.27
N GLU A 384 0.31 11.82 31.48
CA GLU A 384 -0.53 11.05 32.39
C GLU A 384 -1.64 10.31 31.65
N TYR A 385 -1.93 9.09 32.10
CA TYR A 385 -2.92 8.17 31.52
C TYR A 385 -3.83 7.64 32.63
N THR A 386 -5.15 7.80 32.47
CA THR A 386 -6.14 7.26 33.41
C THR A 386 -6.54 5.84 33.02
N LEU A 387 -6.22 4.88 33.88
CA LEU A 387 -6.47 3.45 33.69
C LEU A 387 -7.62 3.02 34.60
N LYS A 388 -8.67 2.39 34.04
CA LYS A 388 -9.82 1.92 34.82
C LYS A 388 -9.68 0.45 35.16
N VAL A 389 -9.52 0.14 36.45
CA VAL A 389 -9.25 -1.19 36.98
C VAL A 389 -10.45 -1.67 37.82
N PRO A 390 -11.24 -2.64 37.33
CA PRO A 390 -12.38 -3.15 38.08
C PRO A 390 -11.99 -4.18 39.14
N SER A 391 -12.43 -3.97 40.38
CA SER A 391 -12.49 -4.95 41.47
C SER A 391 -11.21 -5.80 41.67
N PRO A 392 -10.02 -5.18 41.84
CA PRO A 392 -8.81 -5.92 42.19
C PRO A 392 -9.01 -6.71 43.49
N ALA A 393 -8.49 -7.94 43.51
CA ALA A 393 -8.61 -8.84 44.65
C ALA A 393 -7.88 -8.27 45.88
N SER A 394 -8.45 -8.49 47.07
CA SER A 394 -7.98 -7.88 48.32
C SER A 394 -6.75 -8.54 48.94
N GLU A 395 -6.42 -9.78 48.54
CA GLU A 395 -5.24 -10.51 49.03
C GLU A 395 -3.96 -10.06 48.30
N PRO A 396 -2.78 -10.12 48.95
CA PRO A 396 -1.51 -9.78 48.33
C PRO A 396 -1.25 -10.69 47.12
N ASN A 397 -1.30 -10.10 45.94
CA ASN A 397 -1.09 -10.79 44.67
C ASN A 397 -0.12 -10.00 43.78
N ASP A 398 0.56 -10.72 42.88
CA ASP A 398 1.45 -10.11 41.90
C ASP A 398 0.62 -9.30 40.90
N VAL A 399 0.96 -8.00 40.76
CA VAL A 399 0.47 -7.15 39.67
C VAL A 399 1.64 -6.89 38.72
N THR A 400 1.41 -7.06 37.42
CA THR A 400 2.41 -6.71 36.40
C THR A 400 1.88 -5.60 35.52
N VAL A 401 2.62 -4.50 35.41
CA VAL A 401 2.34 -3.38 34.51
C VAL A 401 3.33 -3.43 33.37
N ARG A 402 2.85 -3.36 32.13
CA ARG A 402 3.70 -3.24 30.93
C ARG A 402 3.37 -1.95 30.20
N VAL A 403 4.40 -1.24 29.78
CA VAL A 403 4.28 -0.05 28.93
C VAL A 403 5.12 -0.28 27.68
N ASN A 404 4.47 -0.26 26.52
CA ASN A 404 5.14 -0.46 25.24
C ASN A 404 5.40 0.88 24.55
N PHE A 405 6.63 1.05 24.11
CA PHE A 405 7.11 2.22 23.39
C PHE A 405 7.63 1.81 22.01
N GLN A 406 7.51 2.73 21.06
CA GLN A 406 8.25 2.71 19.81
C GLN A 406 9.30 3.83 19.87
N GLY A 407 10.59 3.46 19.86
CA GLY A 407 11.67 4.44 19.79
C GLY A 407 11.68 5.18 18.44
N ARG A 408 12.14 6.42 18.44
CA ARG A 408 12.31 7.24 17.22
C ARG A 408 13.67 7.96 17.18
N SER A 409 14.65 7.49 17.95
CA SER A 409 16.01 8.06 17.94
C SER A 409 17.08 6.98 17.92
N THR A 410 18.08 7.18 17.08
CA THR A 410 19.34 6.40 17.06
C THR A 410 20.55 7.31 17.31
N ALA A 411 20.31 8.57 17.74
CA ALA A 411 21.37 9.54 17.95
C ALA A 411 22.19 9.21 19.21
N PRO A 412 23.53 9.37 19.18
CA PRO A 412 24.38 9.20 20.37
C PRO A 412 24.25 10.39 21.34
N PRO A 413 24.71 10.24 22.61
CA PRO A 413 25.23 9.01 23.23
C PRO A 413 24.14 7.95 23.50
N HIS A 414 24.57 6.70 23.61
CA HIS A 414 23.74 5.54 23.98
C HIS A 414 23.97 5.17 25.45
N PRO A 415 22.95 4.83 26.25
CA PRO A 415 21.54 4.75 25.90
C PRO A 415 20.89 6.11 25.61
N ASN A 416 20.10 6.19 24.52
CA ASN A 416 19.56 7.46 24.01
C ASN A 416 18.11 7.75 24.41
N HIS A 417 17.45 6.80 25.08
CA HIS A 417 16.13 6.96 25.69
C HIS A 417 16.18 6.72 27.20
N HIS A 418 15.46 7.54 27.97
CA HIS A 418 15.24 7.34 29.40
C HIS A 418 13.76 7.53 29.74
N THR A 419 13.14 6.52 30.34
CA THR A 419 11.73 6.54 30.78
C THR A 419 11.58 6.22 32.26
N VAL A 420 10.82 7.06 32.97
CA VAL A 420 10.40 6.84 34.36
C VAL A 420 8.89 6.66 34.40
N ILE A 421 8.44 5.56 35.00
CA ILE A 421 7.03 5.19 35.08
C ILE A 421 6.56 5.29 36.53
N THR A 422 5.49 6.05 36.74
CA THR A 422 4.86 6.23 38.06
C THR A 422 3.43 5.72 38.01
N LEU A 423 3.00 4.95 39.02
CA LEU A 423 1.61 4.54 39.23
C LEU A 423 1.10 5.12 40.53
N ASN A 424 0.00 5.88 40.46
CA ASN A 424 -0.64 6.51 41.62
C ASN A 424 0.32 7.32 42.52
N GLY A 425 1.33 7.96 41.91
CA GLY A 425 2.34 8.78 42.61
C GLY A 425 3.59 8.02 43.08
N SER A 426 3.64 6.70 42.94
CA SER A 426 4.81 5.89 43.26
C SER A 426 5.58 5.48 42.00
N VAL A 427 6.89 5.71 41.97
CA VAL A 427 7.75 5.23 40.87
C VAL A 427 7.78 3.71 40.89
N ILE A 428 7.36 3.10 39.79
CA ILE A 428 7.28 1.64 39.63
C ILE A 428 8.34 1.09 38.65
N GLY A 429 8.96 1.95 37.85
CA GLY A 429 10.03 1.54 36.95
C GLY A 429 10.81 2.72 36.38
N GLU A 430 12.09 2.48 36.13
CA GLU A 430 13.02 3.41 35.48
C GLU A 430 13.87 2.59 34.51
N ALA A 431 14.01 3.06 33.26
CA ALA A 431 14.72 2.33 32.23
C ALA A 431 15.49 3.26 31.28
N PHE A 432 16.75 2.91 31.04
CA PHE A 432 17.54 3.44 29.94
C PHE A 432 17.58 2.40 28.82
N TRP A 433 17.29 2.83 27.59
CA TRP A 433 17.23 1.95 26.43
C TRP A 433 17.60 2.69 25.15
N ASP A 434 17.70 1.95 24.04
CA ASP A 434 18.27 2.44 22.78
C ASP A 434 17.42 2.10 21.57
N GLY A 435 17.53 2.97 20.57
CA GLY A 435 17.18 2.67 19.19
C GLY A 435 15.74 3.01 18.83
N ASP A 436 15.38 2.70 17.59
CA ASP A 436 14.11 3.00 16.96
C ASP A 436 13.25 1.75 16.74
N LEU A 437 13.36 0.78 17.65
CA LEU A 437 12.54 -0.44 17.66
C LEU A 437 11.55 -0.44 18.83
N PRO A 438 10.53 -1.32 18.81
CA PRO A 438 9.65 -1.50 19.95
C PRO A 438 10.39 -1.92 21.22
N TYR A 439 10.07 -1.27 22.33
CA TYR A 439 10.60 -1.56 23.66
C TYR A 439 9.45 -1.71 24.67
N THR A 440 9.43 -2.79 25.44
CA THR A 440 8.43 -3.00 26.50
C THR A 440 9.10 -2.89 27.86
N GLN A 441 8.69 -1.91 28.65
CA GLN A 441 9.07 -1.79 30.04
C GLN A 441 8.07 -2.59 30.88
N GLU A 442 8.52 -3.69 31.47
CA GLU A 442 7.71 -4.56 32.35
C GLU A 442 8.10 -4.34 33.82
N MET A 443 7.11 -4.07 34.67
CA MET A 443 7.31 -3.81 36.09
C MET A 443 6.38 -4.70 36.92
N ARG A 444 6.93 -5.37 37.93
CA ARG A 444 6.14 -5.99 39.00
C ARG A 444 5.87 -4.94 40.08
N VAL A 445 4.61 -4.82 40.48
CA VAL A 445 4.17 -3.80 41.42
C VAL A 445 3.40 -4.44 42.57
N ASP A 446 3.53 -3.86 43.76
CA ASP A 446 2.73 -4.27 44.91
C ASP A 446 1.24 -4.01 44.62
N SER A 447 0.40 -5.00 44.92
CA SER A 447 -1.06 -4.91 44.73
C SER A 447 -1.69 -3.73 45.48
N GLU A 448 -1.06 -3.25 46.56
CA GLU A 448 -1.49 -2.06 47.31
C GLU A 448 -1.45 -0.76 46.48
N LEU A 449 -0.65 -0.71 45.41
CA LEU A 449 -0.59 0.44 44.50
C LEU A 449 -1.74 0.47 43.48
N LEU A 450 -2.54 -0.59 43.38
CA LEU A 450 -3.62 -0.72 42.42
C LEU A 450 -4.99 -0.50 43.08
N PHE A 451 -5.70 0.55 42.68
CA PHE A 451 -7.00 0.90 43.27
C PHE A 451 -8.19 0.44 42.41
N GLU A 452 -9.31 0.09 43.05
CA GLU A 452 -10.58 -0.08 42.34
C GLU A 452 -11.01 1.24 41.69
N GLY A 453 -11.26 1.22 40.38
CA GLY A 453 -11.66 2.40 39.62
C GLY A 453 -10.50 3.05 38.87
N ASN A 454 -10.36 4.37 39.01
CA ASN A 454 -9.37 5.14 38.25
C ASN A 454 -7.99 5.03 38.92
N ASN A 455 -6.98 4.70 38.12
CA ASN A 455 -5.55 4.73 38.46
C ASN A 455 -4.86 5.70 37.50
N THR A 456 -3.83 6.40 37.96
CA THR A 456 -3.03 7.31 37.13
C THR A 456 -1.67 6.69 36.88
N LEU A 457 -1.36 6.40 35.61
CA LEU A 457 -0.02 6.04 35.17
C LEU A 457 0.62 7.24 34.49
N THR A 458 1.83 7.59 34.91
CA THR A 458 2.60 8.70 34.37
C THR A 458 3.84 8.16 33.68
N VAL A 459 4.10 8.63 32.46
CA VAL A 459 5.34 8.39 31.70
C VAL A 459 6.11 9.70 31.65
N GLU A 460 7.29 9.72 32.26
CA GLU A 460 8.23 10.83 32.22
C GLU A 460 9.44 10.47 31.35
N MET A 461 9.86 11.41 30.51
CA MET A 461 11.14 11.36 29.81
C MET A 461 12.04 12.47 30.37
N PRO A 462 12.95 12.20 31.31
CA PRO A 462 13.70 13.26 32.00
C PRO A 462 14.58 14.12 31.09
N GLY A 463 15.03 13.58 29.96
CA GLY A 463 15.88 14.31 29.00
C GLY A 463 17.32 14.49 29.46
N ASP A 464 17.82 13.57 30.28
CA ASP A 464 19.14 13.57 30.93
C ASP A 464 20.15 12.59 30.29
N THR A 465 19.78 11.93 29.19
CA THR A 465 20.67 11.03 28.44
C THR A 465 21.85 11.75 27.78
N GLY A 466 21.71 13.06 27.52
CA GLY A 466 22.65 13.85 26.74
C GLY A 466 22.52 13.67 25.22
N ALA A 467 21.56 12.86 24.75
CA ALA A 467 21.24 12.72 23.34
C ALA A 467 20.69 14.03 22.75
N VAL A 468 21.13 14.36 21.53
CA VAL A 468 20.65 15.57 20.83
C VAL A 468 19.19 15.49 20.41
N VAL A 469 18.66 14.27 20.28
CA VAL A 469 17.26 13.97 19.98
C VAL A 469 16.87 12.73 20.78
N ASP A 470 15.81 12.84 21.57
CA ASP A 470 15.18 11.73 22.29
C ASP A 470 13.66 11.87 22.13
N VAL A 471 13.08 10.92 21.39
CA VAL A 471 11.68 10.89 20.99
C VAL A 471 11.19 9.45 21.02
N ILE A 472 10.04 9.24 21.64
CA ILE A 472 9.35 7.95 21.66
C ILE A 472 7.88 8.13 21.24
N TYR A 473 7.24 7.04 20.86
CA TYR A 473 5.78 6.94 20.84
C TYR A 473 5.34 5.92 21.89
N LEU A 474 4.39 6.30 22.76
CA LEU A 474 3.65 5.32 23.55
C LEU A 474 2.73 4.54 22.61
N ASN A 475 2.82 3.21 22.65
CA ASN A 475 1.93 2.33 21.92
C ASN A 475 0.74 1.93 22.80
N TRP A 476 0.95 1.03 23.77
CA TRP A 476 -0.08 0.52 24.66
C TRP A 476 0.41 0.36 26.11
N ILE A 477 -0.54 0.18 27.03
CA ILE A 477 -0.33 -0.13 28.44
C ILE A 477 -1.13 -1.39 28.79
N GLU A 478 -0.51 -2.36 29.46
CA GLU A 478 -1.19 -3.53 30.00
C GLU A 478 -1.07 -3.64 31.51
N ILE A 479 -2.11 -4.16 32.16
CA ILE A 479 -2.11 -4.51 33.59
C ILE A 479 -2.60 -5.95 33.74
N ASP A 480 -1.75 -6.80 34.28
CA ASP A 480 -2.06 -8.14 34.74
C ASP A 480 -2.32 -8.10 36.26
N TYR A 481 -3.48 -8.57 36.70
CA TYR A 481 -3.86 -8.58 38.12
C TYR A 481 -4.91 -9.65 38.42
N TRP A 482 -5.04 -10.00 39.71
CA TRP A 482 -6.13 -10.82 40.19
C TRP A 482 -7.36 -9.96 40.46
N ARG A 483 -8.50 -10.39 39.92
CA ARG A 483 -9.79 -9.70 40.02
C ARG A 483 -10.81 -10.60 40.71
N ASP A 484 -11.57 -10.01 41.63
CA ASP A 484 -12.69 -10.69 42.28
C ASP A 484 -13.79 -11.04 41.27
N PHE A 485 -14.54 -12.11 41.51
CA PHE A 485 -15.75 -12.44 40.75
C PHE A 485 -16.90 -11.44 41.01
N LYS A 486 -16.70 -10.17 40.68
CA LYS A 486 -17.64 -9.07 40.88
C LYS A 486 -18.03 -8.44 39.54
N ALA A 487 -19.30 -8.57 39.20
CA ALA A 487 -19.85 -8.01 37.99
C ALA A 487 -19.88 -6.48 38.04
N VAL A 488 -19.54 -5.86 36.90
CA VAL A 488 -19.66 -4.40 36.71
C VAL A 488 -20.78 -4.16 35.71
N LYS A 489 -21.78 -3.36 36.11
CA LYS A 489 -23.00 -3.13 35.30
C LYS A 489 -23.72 -4.44 34.91
N ASN A 490 -23.87 -5.35 35.87
CA ASN A 490 -24.52 -6.66 35.69
C ASN A 490 -23.89 -7.57 34.63
N ARG A 491 -22.57 -7.44 34.41
CA ARG A 491 -21.82 -8.25 33.47
C ARG A 491 -20.42 -8.57 34.01
N LEU A 492 -19.95 -9.79 33.76
CA LEU A 492 -18.57 -10.19 33.99
C LEU A 492 -18.16 -11.20 32.91
N ALA A 493 -17.04 -10.96 32.25
CA ALA A 493 -16.33 -11.98 31.48
C ALA A 493 -15.09 -12.36 32.28
N PHE A 494 -14.79 -13.65 32.35
CA PHE A 494 -13.68 -14.15 33.15
C PHE A 494 -13.16 -15.48 32.58
N ASN A 495 -11.92 -15.79 32.91
CA ASN A 495 -11.23 -17.02 32.57
C ASN A 495 -10.91 -17.80 33.84
N ILE A 496 -10.97 -19.13 33.75
CA ILE A 496 -10.57 -20.03 34.83
C ILE A 496 -9.64 -21.07 34.24
N THR A 497 -8.45 -21.21 34.84
CA THR A 497 -7.49 -22.25 34.50
C THR A 497 -7.36 -23.19 35.70
N ALA A 498 -7.82 -24.43 35.54
CA ALA A 498 -7.66 -25.47 36.55
C ALA A 498 -7.69 -26.86 35.91
N ASN A 499 -7.04 -27.84 36.57
CA ASN A 499 -7.09 -29.26 36.21
C ASN A 499 -8.12 -30.04 37.07
N GLU A 500 -9.20 -29.37 37.44
CA GLU A 500 -10.25 -29.89 38.32
C GLU A 500 -11.55 -29.09 38.15
N LYS A 501 -12.62 -29.50 38.85
CA LYS A 501 -13.86 -28.72 38.94
C LYS A 501 -13.66 -27.52 39.86
N LYS A 502 -14.21 -26.36 39.50
CA LYS A 502 -14.24 -25.17 40.36
C LYS A 502 -15.67 -24.76 40.67
N SER A 503 -15.89 -24.30 41.90
CA SER A 503 -17.14 -23.65 42.31
C SER A 503 -16.93 -22.14 42.31
N VAL A 504 -17.70 -21.43 41.49
CA VAL A 504 -17.56 -19.99 41.25
C VAL A 504 -18.80 -19.28 41.77
N THR A 505 -18.61 -18.25 42.60
CA THR A 505 -19.70 -17.36 43.02
C THR A 505 -19.45 -15.97 42.48
N ILE A 506 -20.38 -15.46 41.67
CA ILE A 506 -20.33 -14.12 41.09
C ILE A 506 -21.21 -13.17 41.89
N HIS A 507 -20.62 -12.06 42.32
CA HIS A 507 -21.24 -11.00 43.10
C HIS A 507 -21.53 -9.75 42.24
N GLY A 508 -22.17 -8.73 42.84
CA GLY A 508 -22.35 -7.41 42.22
C GLY A 508 -23.43 -7.35 41.14
N ILE A 509 -24.37 -8.30 41.14
CA ILE A 509 -25.46 -8.37 40.16
C ILE A 509 -26.73 -7.79 40.75
N THR A 510 -27.30 -6.79 40.07
CA THR A 510 -28.46 -6.04 40.58
C THR A 510 -29.82 -6.56 40.10
N GLN A 511 -29.84 -7.58 39.22
CA GLN A 511 -31.05 -8.20 38.66
C GLN A 511 -30.95 -9.74 38.69
N SER A 512 -32.07 -10.43 38.89
CA SER A 512 -32.11 -11.89 39.06
C SER A 512 -32.21 -12.69 37.75
N ASP A 513 -32.41 -12.02 36.61
CA ASP A 513 -32.57 -12.62 35.28
C ASP A 513 -31.22 -12.87 34.60
N MET A 514 -30.36 -13.63 35.28
CA MET A 514 -29.00 -13.92 34.87
C MET A 514 -28.94 -15.00 33.78
N LEU A 515 -27.92 -14.91 32.94
CA LEU A 515 -27.53 -15.87 31.92
C LEU A 515 -26.02 -16.06 32.03
N ILE A 516 -25.57 -17.31 32.00
CA ILE A 516 -24.16 -17.68 32.04
C ILE A 516 -23.85 -18.48 30.78
N TYR A 517 -22.75 -18.16 30.11
CA TYR A 517 -22.30 -18.83 28.90
C TYR A 517 -20.85 -19.28 29.03
N ASP A 518 -20.52 -20.49 28.57
CA ASP A 518 -19.16 -20.89 28.23
C ASP A 518 -18.85 -20.32 26.83
N ILE A 519 -17.94 -19.35 26.78
CA ILE A 519 -17.47 -18.66 25.56
C ILE A 519 -16.05 -19.07 25.17
N THR A 520 -15.54 -20.19 25.71
CA THR A 520 -14.17 -20.68 25.46
C THR A 520 -13.90 -20.87 23.97
N VAL A 521 -14.86 -21.46 23.25
CA VAL A 521 -14.79 -21.61 21.80
C VAL A 521 -15.83 -20.68 21.19
N PRO A 522 -15.44 -19.54 20.59
CA PRO A 522 -16.38 -18.49 20.16
C PRO A 522 -17.48 -18.94 19.20
N TYR A 523 -17.25 -20.02 18.43
CA TYR A 523 -18.22 -20.58 17.49
C TYR A 523 -19.06 -21.73 18.07
N GLU A 524 -18.77 -22.18 19.29
CA GLU A 524 -19.43 -23.30 19.99
C GLU A 524 -19.92 -22.91 21.38
N VAL A 525 -20.32 -21.64 21.53
CA VAL A 525 -20.83 -21.13 22.81
C VAL A 525 -21.95 -22.00 23.35
N ALA A 526 -21.89 -22.27 24.65
CA ALA A 526 -22.87 -23.07 25.36
C ALA A 526 -23.46 -22.25 26.52
N GLU A 527 -24.74 -22.45 26.80
CA GLU A 527 -25.41 -21.86 27.97
C GLU A 527 -25.21 -22.78 29.19
N ILE A 528 -24.88 -22.19 30.33
CA ILE A 528 -24.84 -22.88 31.62
C ILE A 528 -26.22 -22.80 32.27
N SER A 529 -26.78 -23.96 32.55
CA SER A 529 -28.10 -24.15 33.15
C SER A 529 -27.98 -24.65 34.60
N HIS A 530 -29.09 -24.62 35.37
CA HIS A 530 -29.19 -25.10 36.75
C HIS A 530 -28.18 -24.52 37.77
N PHE A 531 -27.62 -23.34 37.50
CA PHE A 531 -26.87 -22.59 38.51
C PHE A 531 -27.81 -22.07 39.62
N THR A 532 -27.24 -21.82 40.79
CA THR A 532 -27.99 -21.32 41.95
C THR A 532 -27.96 -19.79 41.97
N VAL A 533 -29.12 -19.16 42.20
CA VAL A 533 -29.22 -17.70 42.43
C VAL A 533 -29.63 -17.45 43.87
N THR A 534 -28.88 -16.61 44.58
CA THR A 534 -29.19 -16.17 45.95
C THR A 534 -29.16 -14.65 46.06
N GLY A 535 -29.61 -14.10 47.20
CA GLY A 535 -29.63 -12.66 47.46
C GLY A 535 -30.98 -11.99 47.26
N GLU A 536 -31.11 -10.74 47.72
CA GLU A 536 -32.32 -9.92 47.66
C GLU A 536 -32.00 -8.46 47.32
N LYS A 537 -33.03 -7.66 46.97
CA LYS A 537 -32.96 -6.18 46.88
C LYS A 537 -31.77 -5.61 46.09
N ARG A 538 -31.46 -6.20 44.92
CA ARG A 538 -30.38 -5.77 44.00
C ARG A 538 -28.96 -6.14 44.44
N ASP A 539 -28.82 -7.12 45.32
CA ASP A 539 -27.54 -7.76 45.65
C ASP A 539 -27.65 -9.28 45.42
N TYR A 540 -27.84 -9.65 44.16
CA TYR A 540 -27.95 -11.05 43.76
C TYR A 540 -26.57 -11.65 43.47
N GLN A 541 -26.46 -12.95 43.70
CA GLN A 541 -25.26 -13.75 43.45
C GLN A 541 -25.62 -14.98 42.61
N ALA A 542 -24.74 -15.35 41.70
CA ALA A 542 -24.85 -16.58 40.92
C ALA A 542 -23.75 -17.55 41.35
N THR A 543 -24.10 -18.79 41.66
CA THR A 543 -23.13 -19.85 41.95
C THR A 543 -23.33 -21.02 41.00
N PHE A 544 -22.25 -21.44 40.35
CA PHE A 544 -22.23 -22.64 39.51
C PHE A 544 -20.94 -23.42 39.69
N GLU A 545 -20.97 -24.70 39.36
CA GLU A 545 -19.75 -25.50 39.24
C GLU A 545 -19.37 -25.70 37.78
N THR A 546 -18.08 -25.55 37.49
CA THR A 546 -17.55 -25.85 36.17
C THR A 546 -17.54 -27.37 35.95
N PRO A 547 -17.62 -27.86 34.69
CA PRO A 547 -17.21 -29.23 34.40
C PRO A 547 -15.73 -29.43 34.76
N PHE A 548 -15.26 -30.68 34.72
CA PHE A 548 -13.82 -30.93 34.80
C PHE A 548 -13.12 -30.20 33.63
N MET A 549 -12.14 -29.36 33.95
CA MET A 549 -11.38 -28.58 32.98
C MET A 549 -9.98 -29.19 32.85
N ALA A 550 -9.50 -29.35 31.62
CA ALA A 550 -8.11 -29.76 31.33
C ALA A 550 -7.30 -28.62 30.68
N SER A 551 -7.94 -27.46 30.52
CA SER A 551 -7.43 -26.25 29.88
C SER A 551 -8.20 -25.05 30.40
N GLU A 552 -7.71 -23.85 30.11
CA GLU A 552 -8.44 -22.61 30.40
C GLU A 552 -9.85 -22.61 29.80
N LYS A 553 -10.81 -22.08 30.56
CA LYS A 553 -12.20 -21.86 30.15
C LYS A 553 -12.55 -20.39 30.30
N HIS A 554 -13.28 -19.84 29.32
CA HIS A 554 -13.79 -18.49 29.35
C HIS A 554 -15.31 -18.49 29.55
N TYR A 555 -15.79 -17.71 30.49
CA TYR A 555 -17.22 -17.57 30.79
C TYR A 555 -17.67 -16.13 30.66
N LEU A 556 -18.95 -15.96 30.33
CA LEU A 556 -19.64 -14.68 30.32
C LEU A 556 -20.93 -14.80 31.11
N ILE A 557 -21.03 -14.03 32.19
CA ILE A 557 -22.29 -13.80 32.91
C ILE A 557 -22.85 -12.42 32.58
N SER A 558 -24.15 -12.37 32.33
CA SER A 558 -24.88 -11.13 32.05
C SER A 558 -26.34 -11.27 32.49
N THR A 559 -27.03 -10.15 32.67
CA THR A 559 -28.49 -10.14 32.85
C THR A 559 -29.19 -9.97 31.50
N ARG A 560 -30.47 -10.34 31.36
CA ARG A 560 -31.19 -10.18 30.07
C ARG A 560 -31.20 -8.73 29.59
N GLY A 561 -31.20 -7.75 30.51
CA GLY A 561 -31.09 -6.33 30.17
C GLY A 561 -29.75 -5.90 29.57
N GLN A 562 -28.71 -6.74 29.63
CA GLN A 562 -27.40 -6.51 29.00
C GLN A 562 -27.27 -7.18 27.63
N ILE A 563 -28.27 -7.94 27.18
CA ILE A 563 -28.29 -8.47 25.81
C ILE A 563 -28.45 -7.31 24.84
N LYS A 564 -27.52 -7.21 23.89
CA LYS A 564 -27.46 -6.10 22.92
C LYS A 564 -28.26 -6.44 21.67
N SER A 565 -28.76 -5.42 20.99
CA SER A 565 -29.20 -5.58 19.60
C SER A 565 -28.02 -5.20 18.70
N PRO A 566 -27.81 -5.87 17.57
CA PRO A 566 -26.73 -5.48 16.67
C PRO A 566 -26.87 -4.02 16.22
N PRO A 567 -25.78 -3.26 16.17
CA PRO A 567 -25.82 -1.84 15.79
C PRO A 567 -26.33 -1.63 14.36
N HIS A 568 -25.93 -2.51 13.44
CA HIS A 568 -26.35 -2.46 12.04
C HIS A 568 -26.65 -3.86 11.50
N ILE A 569 -27.78 -3.96 10.81
CA ILE A 569 -28.19 -5.13 10.06
C ILE A 569 -28.65 -4.71 8.67
N THR A 570 -28.28 -5.49 7.65
CA THR A 570 -28.62 -5.15 6.27
C THR A 570 -28.86 -6.43 5.47
N PRO A 571 -30.02 -6.57 4.79
CA PRO A 571 -30.21 -7.66 3.84
C PRO A 571 -29.22 -7.49 2.68
N VAL A 572 -28.54 -8.57 2.34
CA VAL A 572 -27.61 -8.61 1.22
C VAL A 572 -28.07 -9.68 0.25
N GLN A 573 -28.23 -9.24 -1.00
CA GLN A 573 -28.36 -10.12 -2.14
C GLN A 573 -26.96 -10.61 -2.51
N PRO A 574 -26.71 -11.92 -2.61
CA PRO A 574 -25.42 -12.42 -3.03
C PRO A 574 -25.08 -11.89 -4.42
N THR A 575 -23.91 -11.24 -4.53
CA THR A 575 -23.37 -10.91 -5.84
C THR A 575 -22.86 -12.17 -6.54
N GLN A 576 -22.58 -12.06 -7.84
CA GLN A 576 -22.12 -13.18 -8.67
C GLN A 576 -20.68 -12.97 -9.13
N LEU A 577 -19.83 -12.32 -8.36
CA LEU A 577 -18.44 -12.02 -8.73
C LEU A 577 -17.61 -13.31 -8.88
N LYS A 578 -17.88 -14.35 -8.07
CA LYS A 578 -17.32 -15.70 -8.22
C LYS A 578 -17.95 -16.55 -9.34
N SER A 579 -18.82 -15.98 -10.17
CA SER A 579 -19.37 -16.72 -11.31
C SER A 579 -18.33 -16.87 -12.42
N LEU A 580 -18.03 -18.11 -12.81
CA LEU A 580 -17.19 -18.43 -13.98
C LEU A 580 -17.79 -17.93 -15.32
N LYS A 581 -19.04 -17.45 -15.31
CA LYS A 581 -19.69 -16.87 -16.50
C LYS A 581 -19.34 -15.40 -16.71
N ASN A 582 -18.72 -14.74 -15.72
CA ASN A 582 -18.32 -13.35 -15.86
C ASN A 582 -17.25 -13.18 -16.94
N ALA A 583 -17.15 -11.97 -17.46
CA ALA A 583 -16.28 -11.53 -18.53
C ALA A 583 -16.12 -10.01 -18.41
N ALA A 584 -14.89 -9.50 -18.50
CA ALA A 584 -14.62 -8.07 -18.52
C ALA A 584 -13.26 -7.80 -19.16
N ASP A 585 -13.18 -6.70 -19.90
CA ASP A 585 -11.93 -6.05 -20.32
C ASP A 585 -11.61 -4.90 -19.35
N TYR A 586 -12.66 -4.26 -18.84
CA TYR A 586 -12.59 -3.08 -17.97
C TYR A 586 -13.39 -3.33 -16.68
N ILE A 587 -12.70 -3.30 -15.54
CA ILE A 587 -13.31 -3.42 -14.21
C ILE A 587 -13.21 -2.05 -13.52
N LEU A 588 -14.35 -1.46 -13.19
CA LEU A 588 -14.42 -0.25 -12.37
C LEU A 588 -14.83 -0.63 -10.96
N ILE A 589 -14.01 -0.27 -9.98
CA ILE A 589 -14.22 -0.53 -8.56
C ILE A 589 -14.50 0.79 -7.86
N THR A 590 -15.62 0.87 -7.14
CA THR A 590 -16.01 2.07 -6.37
C THR A 590 -16.81 1.69 -5.11
N ALA A 591 -17.19 2.65 -4.27
CA ALA A 591 -18.16 2.40 -3.20
C ALA A 591 -19.57 2.22 -3.79
N LYS A 592 -20.41 1.39 -3.15
CA LYS A 592 -21.76 1.09 -3.65
C LYS A 592 -22.61 2.34 -3.83
N ALA A 593 -22.44 3.32 -2.94
CA ALA A 593 -23.13 4.61 -3.01
C ALA A 593 -22.74 5.45 -4.25
N LEU A 594 -21.56 5.22 -4.83
CA LEU A 594 -21.00 5.97 -5.96
C LEU A 594 -21.26 5.32 -7.33
N ILE A 595 -21.79 4.09 -7.37
CA ILE A 595 -22.13 3.38 -8.62
C ILE A 595 -22.96 4.25 -9.60
N PRO A 596 -24.00 4.99 -9.16
CA PRO A 596 -24.77 5.84 -10.07
C PRO A 596 -23.93 6.92 -10.79
N ALA A 597 -22.88 7.45 -10.15
CA ALA A 597 -22.03 8.50 -10.73
C ALA A 597 -21.09 7.96 -11.84
N VAL A 598 -20.74 6.68 -11.79
CA VAL A 598 -19.78 6.05 -12.73
C VAL A 598 -20.45 5.28 -13.87
N GLU A 599 -21.74 4.98 -13.77
CA GLU A 599 -22.48 4.28 -14.84
C GLU A 599 -22.41 5.00 -16.20
N PRO A 600 -22.46 6.34 -16.31
CA PRO A 600 -22.28 7.04 -17.59
C PRO A 600 -20.94 6.72 -18.29
N LEU A 601 -19.84 6.65 -17.53
CA LEU A 601 -18.54 6.23 -18.07
C LEU A 601 -18.58 4.76 -18.48
N GLY A 602 -19.20 3.90 -17.67
CA GLY A 602 -19.40 2.49 -18.02
C GLY A 602 -20.17 2.31 -19.34
N ALA A 603 -21.18 3.14 -19.60
CA ALA A 603 -21.91 3.15 -20.86
C ALA A 603 -21.04 3.60 -22.04
N LEU A 604 -20.23 4.66 -21.86
CA LEU A 604 -19.27 5.11 -22.88
C LEU A 604 -18.26 4.00 -23.24
N ARG A 605 -17.67 3.34 -22.24
CA ARG A 605 -16.69 2.25 -22.44
C ARG A 605 -17.32 1.05 -23.16
N ARG A 606 -18.58 0.70 -22.86
CA ARG A 606 -19.33 -0.33 -23.62
C ARG A 606 -19.59 0.09 -25.05
N GLN A 607 -19.92 1.37 -25.30
CA GLN A 607 -20.08 1.90 -26.65
C GLN A 607 -18.77 1.84 -27.46
N GLN A 608 -17.64 1.98 -26.79
CA GLN A 608 -16.29 1.82 -27.36
C GLN A 608 -15.87 0.34 -27.53
N GLY A 609 -16.75 -0.62 -27.21
CA GLY A 609 -16.52 -2.05 -27.45
C GLY A 609 -15.96 -2.83 -26.27
N LEU A 610 -15.73 -2.21 -25.11
CA LEU A 610 -15.21 -2.89 -23.93
C LEU A 610 -16.29 -3.69 -23.20
N ARG A 611 -15.96 -4.89 -22.71
CA ARG A 611 -16.76 -5.61 -21.72
C ARG A 611 -16.54 -4.96 -20.36
N VAL A 612 -17.52 -4.21 -19.88
CA VAL A 612 -17.41 -3.42 -18.64
C VAL A 612 -18.10 -4.11 -17.48
N LYS A 613 -17.39 -4.25 -16.36
CA LYS A 613 -17.95 -4.62 -15.07
C LYS A 613 -17.78 -3.49 -14.06
N LEU A 614 -18.90 -2.97 -13.55
CA LEU A 614 -18.90 -2.07 -12.39
C LEU A 614 -19.10 -2.91 -11.13
N VAL A 615 -18.25 -2.69 -10.13
CA VAL A 615 -18.20 -3.51 -8.92
C VAL A 615 -18.06 -2.59 -7.71
N SER A 616 -18.82 -2.90 -6.65
CA SER A 616 -18.66 -2.18 -5.38
C SER A 616 -17.62 -2.87 -4.48
N VAL A 617 -16.85 -2.10 -3.71
CA VAL A 617 -15.92 -2.66 -2.71
C VAL A 617 -16.66 -3.47 -1.66
N GLU A 618 -17.89 -3.09 -1.32
CA GLU A 618 -18.74 -3.79 -0.38
C GLU A 618 -19.11 -5.20 -0.88
N ASP A 619 -19.43 -5.34 -2.17
CA ASP A 619 -19.70 -6.65 -2.77
C ASP A 619 -18.41 -7.50 -2.86
N ILE A 620 -17.26 -6.87 -3.10
CA ILE A 620 -15.94 -7.54 -3.03
C ILE A 620 -15.68 -8.07 -1.62
N TYR A 621 -15.83 -7.25 -0.58
CA TYR A 621 -15.62 -7.67 0.81
C TYR A 621 -16.56 -8.83 1.16
N ASN A 622 -17.84 -8.75 0.80
CA ASN A 622 -18.83 -9.79 1.07
C ASN A 622 -18.44 -11.14 0.46
N GLU A 623 -17.99 -11.17 -0.80
CA GLU A 623 -17.64 -12.43 -1.48
C GLU A 623 -16.22 -12.93 -1.19
N PHE A 624 -15.24 -12.03 -1.05
CA PHE A 624 -13.81 -12.37 -1.01
C PHE A 624 -13.17 -12.24 0.37
N ASN A 625 -13.85 -11.63 1.34
CA ASN A 625 -13.32 -11.50 2.71
C ASN A 625 -14.42 -11.56 3.79
N HIS A 626 -15.48 -12.34 3.56
CA HIS A 626 -16.56 -12.56 4.52
C HIS A 626 -17.24 -11.27 5.05
N GLY A 627 -17.21 -10.19 4.26
CA GLY A 627 -17.78 -8.89 4.60
C GLY A 627 -16.85 -7.96 5.37
N LEU A 628 -15.63 -8.39 5.71
CA LEU A 628 -14.65 -7.58 6.42
C LEU A 628 -13.97 -6.60 5.45
N PHE A 629 -13.89 -5.34 5.87
CA PHE A 629 -13.14 -4.31 5.18
C PHE A 629 -11.64 -4.63 5.24
N ASP A 630 -11.04 -4.90 4.08
CA ASP A 630 -9.62 -5.19 3.92
C ASP A 630 -9.22 -4.96 2.46
N PRO A 631 -8.19 -4.12 2.20
CA PRO A 631 -7.62 -3.95 0.86
C PRO A 631 -7.32 -5.28 0.13
N ALA A 632 -6.89 -6.33 0.85
CA ALA A 632 -6.54 -7.62 0.26
C ALA A 632 -7.72 -8.35 -0.39
N ALA A 633 -8.96 -8.00 -0.04
CA ALA A 633 -10.14 -8.50 -0.72
C ALA A 633 -10.19 -8.04 -2.19
N ILE A 634 -9.78 -6.79 -2.47
CA ILE A 634 -9.72 -6.22 -3.82
C ILE A 634 -8.70 -6.98 -4.66
N LYS A 635 -7.51 -7.22 -4.09
CA LYS A 635 -6.47 -8.06 -4.72
C LYS A 635 -6.97 -9.46 -5.04
N THR A 636 -7.57 -10.13 -4.06
CA THR A 636 -8.10 -11.49 -4.22
C THR A 636 -9.19 -11.55 -5.29
N PHE A 637 -10.05 -10.53 -5.35
CA PHE A 637 -11.07 -10.40 -6.39
C PHE A 637 -10.46 -10.23 -7.79
N LEU A 638 -9.48 -9.34 -7.95
CA LEU A 638 -8.82 -9.10 -9.24
C LEU A 638 -8.03 -10.32 -9.71
N GLN A 639 -7.32 -11.01 -8.81
CA GLN A 639 -6.70 -12.31 -9.09
C GLN A 639 -7.73 -13.33 -9.57
N TYR A 640 -8.87 -13.45 -8.87
CA TYR A 640 -9.93 -14.36 -9.26
C TYR A 640 -10.50 -14.02 -10.64
N ALA A 641 -10.77 -12.74 -10.90
CA ALA A 641 -11.30 -12.28 -12.18
C ALA A 641 -10.32 -12.57 -13.32
N TYR A 642 -9.03 -12.28 -13.13
CA TYR A 642 -7.98 -12.53 -14.11
C TYR A 642 -7.85 -14.03 -14.46
N HIS A 643 -7.79 -14.91 -13.46
CA HIS A 643 -7.56 -16.35 -13.66
C HIS A 643 -8.81 -17.14 -14.06
N HIS A 644 -10.01 -16.72 -13.64
CA HIS A 644 -11.21 -17.57 -13.73
C HIS A 644 -12.35 -17.02 -14.58
N TRP A 645 -12.40 -15.72 -14.89
CA TRP A 645 -13.43 -15.20 -15.79
C TRP A 645 -13.15 -15.62 -17.25
N ASN A 646 -14.19 -15.52 -18.08
CA ASN A 646 -14.13 -15.87 -19.49
C ASN A 646 -13.18 -14.93 -20.24
N SER A 647 -12.29 -15.53 -21.04
CA SER A 647 -11.32 -14.82 -21.87
C SER A 647 -11.91 -13.74 -22.78
N PRO A 648 -11.12 -12.72 -23.15
CA PRO A 648 -9.78 -12.41 -22.60
C PRO A 648 -9.83 -12.03 -21.12
N ALA A 649 -8.71 -12.13 -20.42
CA ALA A 649 -8.61 -11.65 -19.03
C ALA A 649 -8.76 -10.12 -19.01
N PRO A 650 -9.22 -9.52 -17.89
CA PRO A 650 -9.31 -8.06 -17.79
C PRO A 650 -7.97 -7.38 -18.11
N THR A 651 -8.05 -6.18 -18.68
CA THR A 651 -6.89 -5.38 -19.09
C THR A 651 -6.84 -4.07 -18.30
N TYR A 652 -7.99 -3.51 -17.93
CA TYR A 652 -8.09 -2.22 -17.24
C TYR A 652 -8.78 -2.39 -15.87
N VAL A 653 -8.20 -1.77 -14.85
CA VAL A 653 -8.78 -1.63 -13.51
C VAL A 653 -8.84 -0.14 -13.18
N PHE A 654 -10.05 0.39 -12.97
CA PHE A 654 -10.24 1.78 -12.59
C PHE A 654 -10.81 1.90 -11.19
N LEU A 655 -10.05 2.53 -10.29
CA LEU A 655 -10.44 2.77 -8.91
C LEU A 655 -11.08 4.16 -8.80
N VAL A 656 -12.36 4.23 -8.45
CA VAL A 656 -13.08 5.50 -8.32
C VAL A 656 -13.47 5.72 -6.86
N GLY A 657 -12.80 6.66 -6.22
CA GLY A 657 -13.04 7.05 -4.84
C GLY A 657 -11.75 7.21 -4.06
N ASP A 658 -11.79 8.06 -3.04
CA ASP A 658 -10.63 8.31 -2.18
C ASP A 658 -10.13 7.09 -1.41
N ALA A 659 -8.84 7.11 -1.12
CA ALA A 659 -8.19 6.27 -0.11
C ALA A 659 -7.67 7.14 1.05
N ASN A 660 -7.47 6.55 2.22
CA ASN A 660 -6.98 7.22 3.40
C ASN A 660 -6.24 6.24 4.31
N ILE A 661 -5.06 6.64 4.78
CA ILE A 661 -4.20 5.82 5.65
C ILE A 661 -4.87 5.46 6.98
N ASN A 662 -5.84 6.27 7.43
CA ASN A 662 -6.68 5.99 8.56
C ASN A 662 -7.88 5.13 8.13
N TYR A 663 -7.64 3.83 7.96
CA TYR A 663 -8.65 2.86 7.53
C TYR A 663 -9.92 2.83 8.40
N LYS A 664 -9.75 2.95 9.72
CA LYS A 664 -10.85 3.02 10.68
C LYS A 664 -11.61 4.36 10.64
N ASN A 665 -11.20 5.30 9.78
CA ASN A 665 -11.77 6.64 9.58
C ASN A 665 -11.95 7.45 10.88
N LYS A 666 -11.20 7.14 11.95
CA LYS A 666 -11.31 7.84 13.23
C LYS A 666 -10.80 9.27 13.06
N ARG A 667 -11.69 10.26 12.96
CA ARG A 667 -11.38 11.70 12.81
C ARG A 667 -10.82 12.14 11.44
N ALA A 668 -11.01 11.35 10.39
CA ALA A 668 -10.60 11.71 9.03
C ALA A 668 -11.60 12.68 8.37
N LYS A 669 -11.09 13.66 7.60
CA LYS A 669 -11.93 14.54 6.76
C LYS A 669 -12.22 13.94 5.38
N LYS A 670 -11.29 13.10 4.89
CA LYS A 670 -11.37 12.35 3.64
C LYS A 670 -11.78 10.91 3.94
N GLY A 671 -12.82 10.37 3.29
CA GLY A 671 -13.30 9.00 3.55
C GLY A 671 -12.53 7.95 2.75
N ASN A 672 -12.42 6.74 3.28
CA ASN A 672 -11.99 5.56 2.52
C ASN A 672 -13.14 5.00 1.67
N GLN A 673 -13.30 5.48 0.43
CA GLN A 673 -14.28 4.93 -0.53
C GLN A 673 -13.73 3.70 -1.25
N VAL A 674 -12.46 3.76 -1.68
CA VAL A 674 -11.72 2.63 -2.25
C VAL A 674 -10.32 2.64 -1.63
N PRO A 675 -10.02 1.75 -0.66
CA PRO A 675 -8.77 1.83 0.07
C PRO A 675 -7.55 1.56 -0.82
N ALA A 676 -6.40 2.07 -0.42
CA ALA A 676 -5.10 1.71 -0.97
C ALA A 676 -4.56 0.47 -0.25
N HIS A 677 -3.61 -0.23 -0.86
CA HIS A 677 -2.67 -1.06 -0.12
C HIS A 677 -1.48 -0.20 0.30
N LEU A 678 -0.88 -0.48 1.46
CA LEU A 678 0.37 0.16 1.89
C LEU A 678 1.47 -0.88 1.84
N SER A 679 2.46 -0.66 0.99
CA SER A 679 3.70 -1.44 0.98
C SER A 679 4.74 -0.80 1.88
N GLY A 680 5.46 -1.62 2.64
CA GLY A 680 6.61 -1.20 3.43
C GLY A 680 7.89 -1.21 2.59
N SER A 681 8.71 -0.18 2.74
CA SER A 681 10.09 -0.15 2.28
C SER A 681 10.98 0.56 3.31
N TRP A 682 12.28 0.63 3.08
CA TRP A 682 13.18 1.34 3.99
C TRP A 682 12.94 2.86 3.97
N GLU A 683 12.26 3.37 2.95
CA GLU A 683 11.78 4.75 2.80
C GLU A 683 10.43 5.02 3.50
N GLY A 684 9.81 3.98 4.09
CA GLY A 684 8.54 4.07 4.81
C GLY A 684 7.33 3.51 4.05
N LEU A 685 6.13 3.85 4.52
CA LEU A 685 4.86 3.36 3.97
C LEU A 685 4.51 4.02 2.63
N THR A 686 4.40 3.20 1.60
CA THR A 686 4.08 3.57 0.22
C THR A 686 2.66 3.14 -0.15
N PRO A 687 1.75 4.07 -0.47
CA PRO A 687 0.49 3.71 -1.14
C PRO A 687 0.75 3.06 -2.49
N ASP A 688 0.36 1.80 -2.64
CA ASP A 688 0.72 0.94 -3.77
C ASP A 688 -0.54 0.34 -4.40
N ASP A 689 -1.13 1.05 -5.38
CA ASP A 689 -2.22 0.51 -6.19
C ASP A 689 -1.69 -0.53 -7.21
N ASN A 690 -0.41 -0.50 -7.58
CA ASN A 690 0.19 -1.48 -8.50
C ASN A 690 0.09 -2.91 -7.95
N TRP A 691 0.20 -3.04 -6.62
CA TRP A 691 -0.03 -4.28 -5.90
C TRP A 691 -1.36 -4.93 -6.26
N TYR A 692 -2.44 -4.18 -6.53
CA TYR A 692 -3.73 -4.77 -6.89
C TYR A 692 -3.70 -5.53 -8.22
N VAL A 693 -2.82 -5.15 -9.15
CA VAL A 693 -2.77 -5.67 -10.52
C VAL A 693 -1.60 -6.61 -10.83
N SER A 694 -0.67 -6.84 -9.88
CA SER A 694 0.37 -7.89 -9.99
C SER A 694 -0.15 -9.29 -9.63
N VAL A 695 -1.08 -9.80 -10.41
CA VAL A 695 -1.96 -10.94 -10.09
C VAL A 695 -1.49 -12.29 -10.63
N ASP A 696 -0.46 -12.31 -11.46
CA ASP A 696 0.13 -13.51 -12.06
C ASP A 696 1.58 -13.65 -11.54
N GLY A 697 1.87 -14.72 -10.78
CA GLY A 697 3.18 -14.88 -10.12
C GLY A 697 3.31 -14.22 -8.75
N ASP A 698 4.49 -14.37 -8.14
CA ASP A 698 4.89 -13.76 -6.86
C ASP A 698 5.95 -12.67 -7.13
N ASP A 699 5.51 -11.62 -7.83
CA ASP A 699 6.33 -10.49 -8.21
C ASP A 699 5.52 -9.17 -8.22
N ARG A 700 6.17 -8.08 -8.66
CA ARG A 700 5.60 -6.72 -8.66
C ARG A 700 5.24 -6.22 -10.07
N LEU A 701 5.30 -7.08 -11.08
CA LEU A 701 4.98 -6.69 -12.44
C LEU A 701 3.45 -6.56 -12.60
N PRO A 702 2.93 -5.48 -13.18
CA PRO A 702 1.48 -5.26 -13.23
C PRO A 702 0.80 -5.93 -14.42
N ASP A 703 0.03 -7.00 -14.26
CA ASP A 703 -0.63 -7.73 -15.35
C ASP A 703 -1.82 -6.99 -16.01
N MET A 704 -2.26 -5.89 -15.40
CA MET A 704 -3.38 -5.06 -15.86
C MET A 704 -3.01 -3.57 -15.69
N PHE A 705 -3.55 -2.73 -16.55
CA PHE A 705 -3.43 -1.28 -16.42
C PHE A 705 -4.33 -0.78 -15.30
N ILE A 706 -3.76 -0.01 -14.38
CA ILE A 706 -4.49 0.54 -13.24
C ILE A 706 -4.43 2.07 -13.24
N GLY A 707 -5.54 2.69 -12.85
CA GLY A 707 -5.60 4.11 -12.54
C GLY A 707 -6.62 4.41 -11.46
N ARG A 708 -6.53 5.59 -10.85
CA ARG A 708 -7.39 6.05 -9.75
C ARG A 708 -7.90 7.47 -9.97
N ILE A 709 -9.11 7.78 -9.52
CA ILE A 709 -9.54 9.17 -9.27
C ILE A 709 -10.04 9.37 -7.83
N PRO A 710 -9.85 10.57 -7.25
CA PRO A 710 -10.37 10.90 -5.93
C PRO A 710 -11.89 11.08 -5.94
N GLY A 711 -12.48 11.21 -4.75
CA GLY A 711 -13.89 11.56 -4.56
C GLY A 711 -14.49 10.83 -3.37
N HIS A 712 -15.14 11.58 -2.47
CA HIS A 712 -15.81 11.01 -1.30
C HIS A 712 -17.35 10.99 -1.43
N ASP A 713 -17.92 11.67 -2.43
CA ASP A 713 -19.36 11.80 -2.64
C ASP A 713 -19.77 11.75 -4.12
N LEU A 714 -21.08 11.62 -4.35
CA LEU A 714 -21.69 11.57 -5.69
C LEU A 714 -21.43 12.86 -6.49
N GLU A 715 -21.52 14.01 -5.80
CA GLU A 715 -20.98 15.32 -6.16
C GLU A 715 -19.75 15.28 -7.07
N THR A 716 -18.64 15.09 -6.36
CA THR A 716 -17.28 15.17 -6.83
C THR A 716 -17.03 14.12 -7.91
N VAL A 717 -17.48 12.88 -7.69
CA VAL A 717 -17.28 11.79 -8.66
C VAL A 717 -18.03 12.07 -9.96
N THR A 718 -19.26 12.58 -9.90
CA THR A 718 -20.02 12.92 -11.12
C THR A 718 -19.31 14.00 -11.94
N ALA A 719 -18.74 15.02 -11.27
CA ALA A 719 -17.97 16.07 -11.95
C ALA A 719 -16.74 15.52 -12.67
N LEU A 720 -15.95 14.66 -12.01
CA LEU A 720 -14.77 14.01 -12.60
C LEU A 720 -15.13 13.10 -13.77
N ILE A 721 -16.19 12.28 -13.62
CA ILE A 721 -16.67 11.41 -14.70
C ILE A 721 -17.16 12.22 -15.90
N ASN A 722 -17.88 13.31 -15.69
CA ASN A 722 -18.32 14.20 -16.76
C ASN A 722 -17.13 14.88 -17.45
N LYS A 723 -16.09 15.26 -16.71
CA LYS A 723 -14.84 15.80 -17.27
C LYS A 723 -14.17 14.79 -18.21
N ILE A 724 -14.12 13.51 -17.84
CA ILE A 724 -13.60 12.42 -18.68
C ILE A 724 -14.43 12.28 -19.97
N ILE A 725 -15.76 12.19 -19.84
CA ILE A 725 -16.67 12.02 -20.99
C ILE A 725 -16.54 13.23 -21.94
N ARG A 726 -16.53 14.46 -21.39
CA ARG A 726 -16.35 15.70 -22.16
C ARG A 726 -15.04 15.68 -22.93
N PHE A 727 -13.93 15.33 -22.28
CA PHE A 727 -12.62 15.26 -22.93
C PHE A 727 -12.64 14.27 -24.10
N GLU A 728 -13.14 13.04 -23.91
CA GLU A 728 -13.12 12.04 -24.98
C GLU A 728 -14.03 12.38 -26.15
N GLN A 729 -15.20 12.96 -25.87
CA GLN A 729 -16.16 13.37 -26.90
C GLN A 729 -15.82 14.71 -27.56
N SER A 730 -14.91 15.48 -26.97
CA SER A 730 -14.44 16.77 -27.52
C SER A 730 -13.87 16.61 -28.93
N THR A 731 -14.22 17.55 -29.81
CA THR A 731 -13.69 17.68 -31.16
C THR A 731 -12.55 18.70 -31.24
N HIS A 732 -12.08 19.24 -30.12
CA HIS A 732 -10.95 20.16 -30.09
C HIS A 732 -9.68 19.46 -30.58
N ASP A 733 -8.90 20.18 -31.40
CA ASP A 733 -7.59 19.72 -31.83
C ASP A 733 -6.64 19.62 -30.63
N ASN A 734 -5.75 18.63 -30.69
CA ASN A 734 -4.72 18.46 -29.69
C ASN A 734 -3.68 19.59 -29.84
N PRO A 735 -3.29 20.29 -28.76
CA PRO A 735 -2.19 21.24 -28.84
C PRO A 735 -0.88 20.49 -29.12
N ASP A 736 -0.17 20.85 -30.19
CA ASP A 736 1.21 20.44 -30.47
C ASP A 736 2.19 21.19 -29.53
N ARG A 737 1.94 21.10 -28.22
CA ARG A 737 2.69 21.83 -27.19
C ARG A 737 2.86 21.00 -25.92
N VAL A 738 4.07 21.07 -25.36
CA VAL A 738 4.44 20.51 -24.06
C VAL A 738 4.94 21.63 -23.15
N LEU A 739 4.56 21.60 -21.88
CA LEU A 739 5.09 22.47 -20.84
C LEU A 739 6.15 21.69 -20.03
N LEU A 740 7.36 22.23 -19.93
CA LEU A 740 8.47 21.66 -19.17
C LEU A 740 8.88 22.62 -18.05
N VAL A 741 8.69 22.19 -16.80
CA VAL A 741 8.96 23.00 -15.61
C VAL A 741 10.09 22.36 -14.79
N ALA A 742 11.06 23.16 -14.38
CA ALA A 742 12.18 22.71 -13.55
C ALA A 742 12.28 23.53 -12.26
N ASP A 743 12.63 22.87 -11.15
CA ASP A 743 13.02 23.54 -9.91
C ASP A 743 14.39 24.23 -10.04
N ASN A 744 14.89 24.84 -8.97
CA ASN A 744 16.06 25.73 -9.00
C ASN A 744 17.44 25.04 -9.05
N HIS A 745 17.58 23.92 -9.78
CA HIS A 745 18.83 23.17 -9.95
C HIS A 745 19.06 22.78 -11.42
N SER A 746 20.30 22.91 -11.92
CA SER A 746 20.61 22.68 -13.34
C SER A 746 20.36 21.24 -13.80
N GLU A 747 20.61 20.25 -12.95
CA GLU A 747 20.31 18.83 -13.24
C GLU A 747 18.84 18.62 -13.66
N PHE A 748 17.89 19.36 -13.08
CA PHE A 748 16.47 19.25 -13.45
C PHE A 748 16.16 19.92 -14.79
N GLU A 749 16.89 20.98 -15.15
CA GLU A 749 16.78 21.66 -16.45
C GLU A 749 17.30 20.75 -17.56
N GLU A 750 18.46 20.14 -17.34
CA GLU A 750 19.11 19.21 -18.28
C GLU A 750 18.22 18.00 -18.60
N LEU A 751 17.52 17.45 -17.60
CA LEU A 751 16.57 16.36 -17.82
C LEU A 751 15.37 16.80 -18.68
N ASN A 752 14.79 17.97 -18.42
CA ASN A 752 13.72 18.51 -19.26
C ASN A 752 14.22 18.83 -20.67
N ASP A 753 15.44 19.32 -20.82
CA ASP A 753 16.06 19.58 -22.12
C ASP A 753 16.22 18.28 -22.92
N GLY A 754 16.63 17.19 -22.28
CA GLY A 754 16.65 15.85 -22.90
C GLY A 754 15.27 15.40 -23.39
N LEU A 755 14.23 15.56 -22.58
CA LEU A 755 12.85 15.25 -23.00
C LEU A 755 12.37 16.14 -24.15
N SER A 756 12.82 17.41 -24.18
CA SER A 756 12.53 18.33 -25.27
C SER A 756 13.17 17.91 -26.60
N ASP A 757 14.33 17.26 -26.55
CA ASP A 757 15.03 16.76 -27.74
C ASP A 757 14.33 15.54 -28.35
N ASP A 758 13.59 14.78 -27.55
CA ASP A 758 12.80 13.62 -27.97
C ASP A 758 11.45 14.03 -28.64
N LEU A 759 11.11 15.31 -28.64
CA LEU A 759 9.85 15.80 -29.20
C LEU A 759 9.86 15.77 -30.75
N PRO A 760 8.75 15.38 -31.39
CA PRO A 760 8.61 15.53 -32.83
C PRO A 760 8.72 17.00 -33.24
N ALA A 761 9.31 17.28 -34.42
CA ALA A 761 9.60 18.65 -34.88
C ALA A 761 8.41 19.62 -34.95
N LYS A 762 7.16 19.13 -34.92
CA LYS A 762 5.95 19.97 -34.88
C LYS A 762 5.59 20.48 -33.47
N PHE A 763 6.10 19.82 -32.43
CA PHE A 763 5.79 20.19 -31.04
C PHE A 763 6.62 21.40 -30.60
N GLN A 764 5.97 22.29 -29.86
CA GLN A 764 6.62 23.38 -29.15
C GLN A 764 6.82 23.00 -27.67
N ALA A 765 8.02 23.22 -27.14
CA ALA A 765 8.29 23.11 -25.71
C ALA A 765 8.28 24.50 -25.04
N ASP A 766 7.33 24.75 -24.14
CA ASP A 766 7.34 25.90 -23.24
C ASP A 766 8.21 25.54 -22.02
N LYS A 767 9.41 26.11 -21.91
CA LYS A 767 10.37 25.82 -20.83
C LYS A 767 10.31 26.90 -19.75
N ILE A 768 9.96 26.52 -18.51
CA ILE A 768 9.89 27.43 -17.36
C ILE A 768 10.78 26.90 -16.24
N TYR A 769 12.02 27.40 -16.18
CA TYR A 769 13.03 26.92 -15.25
C TYR A 769 13.25 27.91 -14.12
N LEU A 770 12.91 27.51 -12.89
CA LEU A 770 12.87 28.42 -11.74
C LEU A 770 14.21 29.09 -11.47
N ARG A 771 15.33 28.40 -11.72
CA ARG A 771 16.68 28.97 -11.56
C ARG A 771 16.88 30.23 -12.40
N SER A 772 16.42 30.24 -13.66
CA SER A 772 16.55 31.38 -14.58
C SER A 772 15.80 32.62 -14.09
N TYR A 773 14.71 32.45 -13.33
CA TYR A 773 13.98 33.56 -12.71
C TYR A 773 14.68 34.11 -11.46
N LEU A 774 15.53 33.31 -10.82
CA LEU A 774 16.19 33.63 -9.55
C LEU A 774 17.67 34.02 -9.71
N GLU A 775 18.26 33.80 -10.88
CA GLU A 775 19.65 34.12 -11.16
C GLU A 775 19.92 35.62 -11.00
N GLY A 776 20.89 35.96 -10.14
CA GLY A 776 21.24 37.36 -9.84
C GLY A 776 20.17 38.14 -9.07
N VAL A 777 19.12 37.50 -8.55
CA VAL A 777 18.00 38.17 -7.87
C VAL A 777 18.22 38.28 -6.36
N ASP A 778 18.01 39.48 -5.83
CA ASP A 778 18.06 39.77 -4.40
C ASP A 778 16.99 39.00 -3.61
N LYS A 779 17.32 38.59 -2.37
CA LYS A 779 16.43 37.78 -1.52
C LYS A 779 15.04 38.39 -1.33
N LYS A 780 14.92 39.72 -1.31
CA LYS A 780 13.65 40.45 -1.14
C LYS A 780 12.74 40.38 -2.38
N GLU A 781 13.30 40.13 -3.55
CA GLU A 781 12.56 40.07 -4.83
C GLU A 781 12.23 38.64 -5.27
N ARG A 782 12.83 37.64 -4.61
CA ARG A 782 12.61 36.22 -4.94
C ARG A 782 11.15 35.81 -4.97
N GLU A 783 10.35 36.29 -4.02
CA GLU A 783 8.91 35.98 -3.97
C GLU A 783 8.16 36.50 -5.20
N THR A 784 8.48 37.72 -5.64
CA THR A 784 7.93 38.30 -6.88
C THR A 784 8.34 37.50 -8.11
N LYS A 785 9.59 37.03 -8.17
CA LYS A 785 10.09 36.24 -9.29
C LYS A 785 9.51 34.82 -9.34
N ILE A 786 9.33 34.18 -8.19
CA ILE A 786 8.60 32.91 -8.07
C ILE A 786 7.16 33.11 -8.56
N ALA A 787 6.49 34.19 -8.13
CA ALA A 787 5.14 34.51 -8.59
C ALA A 787 5.08 34.75 -10.10
N GLN A 788 6.09 35.40 -10.71
CA GLN A 788 6.17 35.53 -12.17
C GLN A 788 6.27 34.17 -12.86
N ALA A 789 7.17 33.29 -12.41
CA ALA A 789 7.27 31.92 -12.95
C ALA A 789 5.94 31.16 -12.80
N THR A 790 5.25 31.33 -11.67
CA THR A 790 3.91 30.76 -11.43
C THR A 790 2.90 31.27 -12.48
N GLN A 791 2.89 32.58 -12.77
CA GLN A 791 2.00 33.15 -13.77
C GLN A 791 2.31 32.67 -15.18
N ASP A 792 3.58 32.46 -15.51
CA ASP A 792 4.00 31.92 -16.80
C ASP A 792 3.55 30.45 -16.95
N ILE A 793 3.60 29.66 -15.87
CA ILE A 793 3.05 28.29 -15.82
C ILE A 793 1.54 28.31 -16.10
N ILE A 794 0.79 29.16 -15.39
CA ILE A 794 -0.66 29.33 -15.58
C ILE A 794 -0.96 29.74 -17.04
N ALA A 795 -0.20 30.68 -17.57
CA ALA A 795 -0.37 31.16 -18.94
C ALA A 795 -0.11 30.08 -19.99
N SER A 796 0.86 29.19 -19.77
CA SER A 796 1.13 28.06 -20.68
C SER A 796 0.01 27.03 -20.65
N PHE A 797 -0.45 26.61 -19.47
CA PHE A 797 -1.63 25.73 -19.36
C PHE A 797 -2.86 26.31 -20.05
N ASN A 798 -3.16 27.59 -19.81
CA ASN A 798 -4.32 28.29 -20.37
C ASN A 798 -4.24 28.48 -21.90
N GLN A 799 -3.05 28.37 -22.49
CA GLN A 799 -2.87 28.34 -23.95
C GLN A 799 -3.10 26.94 -24.56
N GLY A 800 -3.23 25.91 -23.72
CA GLY A 800 -3.39 24.52 -24.13
C GLY A 800 -2.05 23.81 -24.27
N VAL A 801 -1.85 22.76 -23.47
CA VAL A 801 -0.69 21.86 -23.56
C VAL A 801 -1.17 20.41 -23.51
N MET A 802 -0.55 19.54 -24.31
CA MET A 802 -0.88 18.12 -24.32
C MET A 802 -0.28 17.42 -23.11
N ILE A 803 0.97 17.76 -22.79
CA ILE A 803 1.72 17.22 -21.65
C ILE A 803 2.28 18.38 -20.85
N SER A 804 2.19 18.30 -19.54
CA SER A 804 2.99 19.14 -18.63
C SER A 804 3.90 18.24 -17.83
N ASN A 805 5.19 18.52 -17.79
CA ASN A 805 6.16 17.79 -16.97
C ASN A 805 6.81 18.71 -15.95
N TYR A 806 6.90 18.26 -14.70
CA TYR A 806 7.68 18.90 -13.66
C TYR A 806 8.78 17.97 -13.17
N ILE A 807 10.01 18.48 -13.12
CA ILE A 807 11.18 17.82 -12.52
C ILE A 807 11.74 18.71 -11.42
N GLY A 808 11.90 18.15 -10.22
CA GLY A 808 12.50 18.87 -9.10
C GLY A 808 12.07 18.36 -7.74
N HIS A 809 12.20 19.19 -6.70
CA HIS A 809 11.73 18.81 -5.38
C HIS A 809 10.22 18.95 -5.24
N GLY A 810 9.60 17.99 -4.57
CA GLY A 810 8.16 17.93 -4.38
C GLY A 810 7.83 17.76 -2.91
N VAL A 811 6.74 18.39 -2.49
CA VAL A 811 6.02 18.00 -1.27
C VAL A 811 4.59 17.66 -1.66
N MET A 812 3.86 17.00 -0.76
CA MET A 812 2.55 16.44 -1.07
C MET A 812 1.57 17.37 -1.81
N ASP A 813 1.58 18.67 -1.50
CA ASP A 813 0.61 19.64 -2.00
C ASP A 813 1.20 20.72 -2.94
N ARG A 814 2.44 20.59 -3.43
CA ARG A 814 3.03 21.59 -4.37
C ARG A 814 4.32 21.12 -5.06
N TRP A 815 4.64 21.82 -6.14
CA TRP A 815 5.99 21.85 -6.73
C TRP A 815 6.93 22.79 -5.96
N SER A 816 8.22 22.43 -5.89
CA SER A 816 9.29 23.05 -5.10
C SER A 816 9.11 22.94 -3.57
N GLN A 817 10.23 23.03 -2.84
CA GLN A 817 10.24 23.17 -1.38
C GLN A 817 9.82 24.61 -0.94
N SER A 818 9.73 24.82 0.38
CA SER A 818 9.47 26.13 1.02
C SER A 818 8.10 26.73 0.63
N LYS A 819 8.04 28.00 0.22
CA LYS A 819 6.81 28.73 -0.17
C LYS A 819 6.12 28.17 -1.42
N GLY A 820 6.77 27.28 -2.18
CA GLY A 820 6.22 26.61 -3.37
C GLY A 820 6.28 27.43 -4.65
N LEU A 821 6.41 26.74 -5.78
CA LEU A 821 6.34 27.30 -7.13
C LEU A 821 4.93 27.21 -7.72
N PHE A 822 4.23 26.11 -7.49
CA PHE A 822 2.90 25.87 -8.03
C PHE A 822 2.10 25.05 -7.01
N LYS A 823 0.93 25.54 -6.61
CA LYS A 823 0.13 25.02 -5.47
C LYS A 823 -1.35 24.88 -5.88
N PRO A 824 -2.22 24.27 -5.04
CA PRO A 824 -3.58 23.90 -5.45
C PRO A 824 -4.41 25.10 -5.93
N ASP A 825 -4.33 26.24 -5.24
CA ASP A 825 -5.02 27.47 -5.67
C ASP A 825 -4.68 27.87 -7.12
N ASP A 826 -3.43 27.67 -7.55
CA ASP A 826 -3.00 28.01 -8.91
C ASP A 826 -3.57 27.03 -9.94
N VAL A 827 -3.64 25.73 -9.59
CA VAL A 827 -4.27 24.67 -10.40
C VAL A 827 -5.77 24.92 -10.59
N HIS A 828 -6.47 25.34 -9.53
CA HIS A 828 -7.90 25.67 -9.59
C HIS A 828 -8.19 26.98 -10.35
N ASN A 829 -7.17 27.79 -10.62
CA ASN A 829 -7.28 29.00 -11.47
C ASN A 829 -7.02 28.72 -12.96
N LEU A 830 -6.70 27.48 -13.34
CA LEU A 830 -6.49 27.11 -14.74
C LEU A 830 -7.83 27.09 -15.50
N ASN A 831 -7.85 27.65 -16.70
CA ASN A 831 -9.06 27.79 -17.53
C ASN A 831 -8.99 26.99 -18.85
N ASN A 832 -8.13 25.98 -18.90
CA ASN A 832 -7.92 25.08 -20.04
C ASN A 832 -8.94 23.93 -20.11
N GLU A 833 -10.20 24.16 -19.77
CA GLU A 833 -11.24 23.11 -19.67
C GLU A 833 -11.45 22.30 -20.96
N GLU A 834 -11.22 22.94 -22.11
CA GLU A 834 -11.35 22.34 -23.44
C GLU A 834 -10.07 21.64 -23.93
N GLN A 835 -8.94 21.86 -23.25
CA GLN A 835 -7.60 21.38 -23.60
C GLN A 835 -6.86 20.91 -22.33
N LEU A 836 -7.43 19.89 -21.69
CA LEU A 836 -6.86 19.28 -20.48
C LEU A 836 -5.56 18.55 -20.80
N ALA A 837 -4.55 18.76 -19.96
CA ALA A 837 -3.23 18.17 -20.11
C ALA A 837 -3.14 16.75 -19.52
N PHE A 838 -2.13 15.99 -19.93
CA PHE A 838 -1.59 14.89 -19.13
C PHE A 838 -0.42 15.40 -18.28
N ALA A 839 -0.58 15.39 -16.96
CA ALA A 839 0.37 15.99 -16.03
C ALA A 839 1.36 14.96 -15.46
N LEU A 840 2.63 15.09 -15.81
CA LEU A 840 3.74 14.30 -15.28
C LEU A 840 4.41 15.05 -14.13
N MET A 841 4.58 14.37 -13.00
CA MET A 841 5.24 14.91 -11.81
C MET A 841 6.38 13.98 -11.42
N LEU A 842 7.54 14.20 -12.03
CA LEU A 842 8.78 13.47 -11.78
C LEU A 842 9.50 14.10 -10.57
N THR A 843 8.92 13.86 -9.39
CA THR A 843 9.25 14.54 -8.14
C THR A 843 8.73 13.76 -6.93
N CYS A 844 9.20 14.04 -5.71
CA CYS A 844 8.74 13.33 -4.51
C CYS A 844 7.25 13.58 -4.14
N ILE A 845 6.55 12.52 -3.72
CA ILE A 845 5.29 12.49 -2.94
C ILE A 845 4.08 13.32 -3.43
N ASN A 846 4.11 13.87 -4.64
CA ASN A 846 2.98 14.61 -5.23
C ASN A 846 1.74 13.73 -5.46
N GLY A 847 1.94 12.42 -5.49
CA GLY A 847 0.91 11.38 -5.52
C GLY A 847 0.64 10.74 -4.15
N TYR A 848 0.96 11.35 -3.00
CA TYR A 848 0.65 10.77 -1.68
C TYR A 848 -0.85 10.86 -1.35
N PHE A 849 -1.66 10.04 -2.03
CA PHE A 849 -3.12 10.15 -2.09
C PHE A 849 -3.86 9.57 -0.86
N VAL A 850 -3.14 9.04 0.13
CA VAL A 850 -3.74 8.47 1.35
C VAL A 850 -3.74 9.46 2.52
N ASN A 851 -3.34 10.72 2.31
CA ASN A 851 -3.31 11.71 3.38
C ASN A 851 -4.71 11.88 4.00
N ALA A 852 -4.77 11.91 5.33
CA ALA A 852 -6.05 11.86 6.04
C ALA A 852 -6.94 13.10 5.87
N ASN A 853 -6.37 14.24 5.46
CA ASN A 853 -7.02 15.55 5.53
C ASN A 853 -6.89 16.43 4.27
N LYS A 854 -6.04 16.05 3.31
CA LYS A 854 -5.76 16.84 2.11
C LYS A 854 -5.72 15.93 0.89
N TYR A 855 -6.10 16.49 -0.25
CA TYR A 855 -5.78 15.90 -1.54
C TYR A 855 -4.29 16.07 -1.83
N SER A 856 -3.70 15.08 -2.49
CA SER A 856 -2.35 15.20 -3.05
C SER A 856 -2.36 16.14 -4.25
N PHE A 857 -1.21 16.66 -4.64
CA PHE A 857 -1.15 17.61 -5.75
C PHE A 857 -1.64 17.00 -7.07
N ALA A 858 -1.36 15.71 -7.32
CA ALA A 858 -1.93 14.98 -8.45
C ALA A 858 -3.46 14.90 -8.43
N GLU A 859 -4.08 14.74 -7.25
CA GLU A 859 -5.54 14.74 -7.09
C GLU A 859 -6.12 16.14 -7.38
N GLU A 860 -5.46 17.22 -6.94
CA GLU A 860 -5.89 18.61 -7.18
C GLU A 860 -5.96 18.96 -8.69
N PHE A 861 -5.02 18.44 -9.50
CA PHE A 861 -5.04 18.57 -10.95
C PHE A 861 -6.26 17.94 -11.63
N LEU A 862 -6.79 16.86 -11.05
CA LEU A 862 -8.00 16.23 -11.54
C LEU A 862 -9.26 16.96 -11.08
N LEU A 863 -9.28 17.40 -9.82
CA LEU A 863 -10.42 18.06 -9.17
C LEU A 863 -10.70 19.46 -9.74
N ALA A 864 -9.67 20.18 -10.21
CA ALA A 864 -9.87 21.45 -10.87
C ALA A 864 -10.76 21.32 -12.13
N PRO A 865 -11.65 22.29 -12.44
CA PRO A 865 -12.44 22.26 -13.68
C PRO A 865 -11.57 22.18 -14.95
N GLY A 866 -10.48 22.99 -14.97
CA GLY A 866 -9.38 22.90 -15.92
C GLY A 866 -8.33 21.87 -15.49
N GLY A 867 -7.05 22.18 -15.62
CA GLY A 867 -5.96 21.32 -15.16
C GLY A 867 -5.73 20.12 -16.08
N ALA A 868 -5.81 18.91 -15.51
CA ALA A 868 -5.42 17.68 -16.19
C ALA A 868 -6.58 16.69 -16.40
N ILE A 869 -6.47 15.88 -17.45
CA ILE A 869 -7.34 14.70 -17.70
C ILE A 869 -6.77 13.44 -17.03
N GLY A 870 -5.46 13.42 -16.81
CA GLY A 870 -4.76 12.42 -16.04
C GLY A 870 -3.47 13.02 -15.47
N ALA A 871 -3.02 12.51 -14.33
CA ALA A 871 -1.73 12.84 -13.76
C ALA A 871 -0.94 11.56 -13.43
N PHE A 872 0.38 11.61 -13.50
CA PHE A 872 1.25 10.50 -13.14
C PHE A 872 2.32 11.00 -12.18
N ALA A 873 2.27 10.49 -10.95
CA ALA A 873 3.06 10.99 -9.83
C ALA A 873 3.40 9.87 -8.84
N PRO A 874 4.52 9.96 -8.12
CA PRO A 874 4.87 8.98 -7.11
C PRO A 874 4.19 9.26 -5.78
N SER A 875 3.80 8.19 -5.10
CA SER A 875 3.24 8.17 -3.76
C SER A 875 4.30 8.05 -2.67
N ASN A 876 5.59 8.02 -3.00
CA ASN A 876 6.69 8.10 -2.04
C ASN A 876 7.86 8.96 -2.61
N VAL A 877 8.98 8.99 -1.91
CA VAL A 877 10.23 9.65 -2.35
C VAL A 877 10.78 8.95 -3.58
N SER A 878 11.19 9.74 -4.59
CA SER A 878 11.79 9.25 -5.83
C SER A 878 13.26 9.68 -5.97
N TYR A 879 13.99 8.97 -6.84
CA TYR A 879 15.34 9.31 -7.24
C TYR A 879 15.37 9.99 -8.60
N THR A 880 16.09 11.11 -8.71
CA THR A 880 16.22 11.90 -9.94
C THR A 880 16.63 11.06 -11.16
N TRP A 881 17.52 10.07 -10.98
CA TRP A 881 17.96 9.21 -12.09
C TRP A 881 16.93 8.16 -12.49
N GLU A 882 16.09 7.68 -11.57
CA GLU A 882 14.97 6.79 -11.88
C GLU A 882 13.88 7.56 -12.61
N ASP A 883 13.60 8.77 -12.13
CA ASP A 883 12.67 9.72 -12.74
C ASP A 883 13.09 10.09 -14.17
N ALA A 884 14.41 10.22 -14.42
CA ALA A 884 14.95 10.44 -15.76
C ALA A 884 14.63 9.29 -16.71
N ILE A 885 14.92 8.04 -16.32
CA ILE A 885 14.61 6.84 -17.14
C ILE A 885 13.10 6.78 -17.40
N LEU A 886 12.30 6.95 -16.36
CA LEU A 886 10.84 6.91 -16.45
C LEU A 886 10.29 8.00 -17.38
N GLY A 887 10.78 9.23 -17.25
CA GLY A 887 10.39 10.35 -18.11
C GLY A 887 10.69 10.09 -19.58
N HIS A 888 11.90 9.61 -19.89
CA HIS A 888 12.25 9.24 -21.27
C HIS A 888 11.36 8.12 -21.81
N GLU A 889 11.06 7.08 -21.01
CA GLU A 889 10.18 6.00 -21.48
C GLU A 889 8.72 6.43 -21.69
N ILE A 890 8.22 7.40 -20.91
CA ILE A 890 6.91 8.01 -21.16
C ILE A 890 6.93 8.75 -22.50
N PHE A 891 7.95 9.60 -22.73
CA PHE A 891 8.07 10.36 -23.98
C PHE A 891 8.27 9.42 -25.18
N ALA A 892 9.10 8.39 -25.06
CA ALA A 892 9.31 7.41 -26.12
C ALA A 892 8.05 6.59 -26.41
N SER A 893 7.30 6.16 -25.38
CA SER A 893 6.02 5.47 -25.55
C SER A 893 5.02 6.32 -26.34
N ILE A 894 4.92 7.62 -26.01
CA ILE A 894 4.04 8.55 -26.71
C ILE A 894 4.57 8.87 -28.11
N PHE A 895 5.76 9.46 -28.21
CA PHE A 895 6.25 10.15 -29.40
C PHE A 895 6.96 9.26 -30.40
N GLU A 896 7.62 8.19 -29.96
CA GLU A 896 8.31 7.26 -30.87
C GLU A 896 7.42 6.07 -31.23
N ARG A 897 6.71 5.52 -30.23
CA ARG A 897 5.90 4.30 -30.38
C ARG A 897 4.43 4.60 -30.68
N GLY A 898 4.00 5.86 -30.57
CA GLY A 898 2.66 6.31 -30.93
C GLY A 898 1.57 5.82 -29.97
N ASN A 899 1.94 5.44 -28.75
CA ASN A 899 0.98 5.04 -27.73
C ASN A 899 0.21 6.27 -27.24
N ARG A 900 -1.09 6.07 -27.00
CA ARG A 900 -2.00 7.15 -26.59
C ARG A 900 -2.81 6.78 -25.37
N ILE A 901 -2.85 5.51 -24.99
CA ILE A 901 -3.71 5.04 -23.90
C ILE A 901 -2.94 5.25 -22.60
N LEU A 902 -3.46 6.08 -21.69
CA LEU A 902 -2.73 6.49 -20.48
C LEU A 902 -2.29 5.29 -19.66
N GLY A 903 -3.16 4.32 -19.43
CA GLY A 903 -2.83 3.10 -18.69
C GLY A 903 -1.73 2.28 -19.35
N ALA A 904 -1.68 2.24 -20.69
CA ALA A 904 -0.62 1.56 -21.42
C ALA A 904 0.70 2.34 -21.32
N ILE A 905 0.69 3.65 -21.57
CA ILE A 905 1.87 4.54 -21.47
C ILE A 905 2.52 4.41 -20.09
N THR A 906 1.74 4.56 -19.02
CA THR A 906 2.28 4.55 -17.66
C THR A 906 2.76 3.17 -17.23
N THR A 907 2.04 2.11 -17.63
CA THR A 907 2.42 0.73 -17.27
C THR A 907 3.67 0.29 -18.02
N GLU A 908 3.73 0.56 -19.33
CA GLU A 908 4.87 0.31 -20.18
C GLU A 908 6.11 1.04 -19.66
N ALA A 909 6.01 2.35 -19.36
CA ALA A 909 7.14 3.13 -18.87
C ALA A 909 7.66 2.63 -17.52
N LYS A 910 6.78 2.20 -16.61
CA LYS A 910 7.19 1.59 -15.33
C LYS A 910 7.95 0.29 -15.54
N ILE A 911 7.44 -0.60 -16.40
CA ILE A 911 8.10 -1.87 -16.71
C ILE A 911 9.42 -1.63 -17.43
N ALA A 912 9.48 -0.72 -18.40
CA ALA A 912 10.68 -0.37 -19.15
C ALA A 912 11.75 0.28 -18.26
N ALA A 913 11.36 1.13 -17.30
CA ALA A 913 12.30 1.68 -16.33
C ALA A 913 12.86 0.58 -15.41
N TYR A 914 12.00 -0.32 -14.92
CA TYR A 914 12.43 -1.48 -14.13
C TYR A 914 13.34 -2.41 -14.94
N GLU A 915 13.01 -2.66 -16.20
CA GLU A 915 13.83 -3.40 -17.16
C GLU A 915 15.22 -2.76 -17.27
N GLN A 916 15.33 -1.45 -17.43
CA GLN A 916 16.61 -0.75 -17.60
C GLN A 916 17.46 -0.67 -16.33
N GLY A 917 16.88 -1.03 -15.18
CA GLY A 917 17.57 -1.22 -13.91
C GLY A 917 17.10 -0.31 -12.78
N ALA A 918 16.01 0.44 -12.98
CA ALA A 918 15.34 1.12 -11.89
C ALA A 918 14.92 0.12 -10.80
N SER A 919 14.79 0.61 -9.56
CA SER A 919 14.35 -0.20 -8.44
C SER A 919 12.89 -0.65 -8.62
N GLN A 920 12.49 -1.64 -7.82
CA GLN A 920 11.09 -2.04 -7.76
C GLN A 920 10.19 -0.92 -7.22
N ASN A 921 10.74 0.10 -6.54
CA ASN A 921 9.96 1.22 -6.01
C ASN A 921 9.26 1.98 -7.14
N VAL A 922 9.87 2.12 -8.32
CA VAL A 922 9.23 2.74 -9.49
C VAL A 922 7.95 2.00 -9.88
N LEU A 923 7.94 0.66 -9.78
CA LEU A 923 6.73 -0.13 -10.02
C LEU A 923 5.66 0.10 -8.96
N GLN A 924 6.02 0.41 -7.71
CA GLN A 924 5.07 0.51 -6.59
C GLN A 924 4.53 1.92 -6.41
N MET A 925 5.40 2.93 -6.37
CA MET A 925 5.03 4.29 -5.95
C MET A 925 4.38 5.11 -7.06
N PHE A 926 4.76 4.93 -8.33
CA PHE A 926 4.22 5.71 -9.42
C PHE A 926 2.80 5.28 -9.78
N THR A 927 1.84 6.19 -9.60
CA THR A 927 0.41 5.96 -9.76
C THR A 927 -0.16 6.82 -10.86
N LEU A 928 -0.98 6.22 -11.74
CA LEU A 928 -1.82 6.94 -12.69
C LEU A 928 -3.07 7.44 -11.97
N PHE A 929 -3.17 8.75 -11.82
CA PHE A 929 -4.38 9.45 -11.42
C PHE A 929 -5.20 9.75 -12.67
N GLY A 930 -6.22 8.97 -12.95
CA GLY A 930 -7.05 9.06 -14.14
C GLY A 930 -7.60 7.70 -14.57
N ASP A 931 -8.52 7.71 -15.53
CA ASP A 931 -9.04 6.46 -16.10
C ASP A 931 -7.99 5.83 -17.03
N PRO A 932 -7.52 4.59 -16.76
CA PRO A 932 -6.47 3.95 -17.53
C PRO A 932 -6.85 3.66 -19.00
N ALA A 933 -8.15 3.69 -19.33
CA ALA A 933 -8.62 3.52 -20.71
C ALA A 933 -8.68 4.83 -21.51
N ILE A 934 -8.39 5.99 -20.89
CA ILE A 934 -8.35 7.26 -21.61
C ILE A 934 -7.27 7.24 -22.67
N SER A 935 -7.64 7.72 -23.86
CA SER A 935 -6.71 7.95 -24.95
C SER A 935 -6.43 9.45 -25.10
N LEU A 936 -5.14 9.83 -25.05
CA LEU A 936 -4.68 11.14 -25.50
C LEU A 936 -5.18 11.42 -26.91
N LYS A 937 -5.48 12.67 -27.24
CA LYS A 937 -5.93 13.05 -28.60
C LYS A 937 -4.83 12.77 -29.63
N SER A 938 -5.22 12.54 -30.88
CA SER A 938 -4.25 12.28 -31.95
C SER A 938 -3.46 13.54 -32.25
N TRP A 939 -2.17 13.40 -32.55
CA TRP A 939 -1.32 14.47 -33.00
C TRP A 939 -0.67 14.11 -34.32
#